data_AF-A0A2N2ITQ4-F1
#
_entry.id   AF-A0A2N2ITQ4-F1
#
_cell.length_a   1.000
_cell.length_b   1.000
_cell.length_c   1.000
_cell.angle_alpha   90.00
_cell.angle_beta   90.00
_cell.angle_gamma   90.00
#
_symmetry.space_group_name_H-M   'P 1'
#
loop_
_entity.id
_entity.type
_entity.pdbx_description
1 polymer ?
#
loop_
_entity_poly.entity_id
_entity_poly.type
_entity_poly.pdbx_seq_one_letter_code
_entity_poly.pdbx_strand_id
1 'polypeptide(L)'
;LHGDVKPANIIVSEGGATLVDLGLAAPWREEGSRPEGLTPRYAAPELFAGMRITVRAEIFALGATLLDVLEACGERLDPPVRKSLQAIADRAMHADPSQRHPSTDEIGSAIRLAAGLPDINSTHAVDLAWPIVGVDAAANLLLSQIATMVHGSVIAVTGKAGSGRSTLLRRLAWTLGVEGRDVAWIQDEQSVPWMAALEMELGAYSDLGGVIVLADGAEQLPAPAKHRLAAARQAGAKIVLVTHPRVAASLGGPVERFAIPALDDEAAAGLVRRAVPSLSDSLVEHVVQRAEGRPGKLRMIVRRIGVRPVLSTNDIDEMMGSGASISSRGGESSDIAEVEHLLDQGRFEEAAGKLRQVSGADPLELLLCKARLELGQGEVSQALATLEAVQEATLPPAGLSRRRWMLSVARCQLRLGRHEESMRHARQAVDNDATEAGEVAVTLEARACVGLLQSYCGDHAGAERELLDAAVLARALADKRVESIVLGSLAVALQRGDKLGEARRAFEEALECAEQAGDAGAVANTRLNLAVLANIEGDLADASKHLEAAIDMGRRAGRGSTTRQALLNLAHLDIYLGRYARARSGLASLAEQREKLAPNHRAQLVGMEAELSARTGEHARAAELYESCGAQYEALGRSVDAAEARLEGVLISARSEIGDPVVWSKAIEQAMTSLSGATAHRALLHLARGAVAAVQNDEDRARTSYDAALVAAREAGQKEWIWKTLEARSRLLAEMGQELAARRDSEEALSVLEGIATRLPRDLREVFWDDPRRRAVRASQLGSRMSAAGTVPSGPWTLGARSFGAGASSTLAALPVEERLTKLLEINRELAREHKLEPLLERVTDHAISLVQAERGFVILAKDGALVLHTSRNRKGDASHAKFSSNIAEKVIATGEPVITLSARDDERMADYLSVHQLNVQSVACVPIRAPDNRTAGALYVETRHRPGSLFHAELPTLMAFADQAAVAIENAHLISENEQRAEELAKTNAELEKAHARLQEVLGHRTAQLESTRRDLDATRAVLRGHFGYQGLVGTSERMRRVYALVDRVKDMDVPVLITGESGTGKEMVARAIHRGG
;
A
#
# COMPACT_ATOMS: atom_id res chain seq x y z
N LEU A 1 10.11 0.56 13.28
CA LEU A 1 11.28 1.44 13.44
C LEU A 1 12.21 0.79 14.46
N HIS A 2 13.52 0.75 14.25
CA HIS A 2 14.44 0.03 15.14
C HIS A 2 14.79 0.81 16.40
N GLY A 3 14.97 2.13 16.28
CA GLY A 3 15.28 3.06 17.37
C GLY A 3 16.77 3.20 17.70
N ASP A 4 17.64 2.32 17.18
CA ASP A 4 19.08 2.28 17.51
C ASP A 4 19.91 1.53 16.46
N VAL A 5 19.85 1.98 15.20
CA VAL A 5 20.63 1.38 14.11
C VAL A 5 22.09 1.81 14.23
N LYS A 6 22.97 0.85 14.51
CA LYS A 6 24.42 1.06 14.66
C LYS A 6 25.20 -0.20 14.28
N PRO A 7 26.51 -0.12 13.98
CA PRO A 7 27.33 -1.27 13.59
C PRO A 7 27.23 -2.46 14.56
N ALA A 8 27.21 -2.20 15.87
CA ALA A 8 27.10 -3.26 16.89
C ALA A 8 25.78 -4.06 16.82
N ASN A 9 24.74 -3.48 16.21
CA ASN A 9 23.42 -4.08 16.06
C ASN A 9 23.23 -4.68 14.65
N ILE A 10 24.29 -4.80 13.85
CA ILE A 10 24.25 -5.39 12.51
C ILE A 10 25.19 -6.61 12.47
N ILE A 11 24.61 -7.80 12.32
CA ILE A 11 25.37 -9.04 12.16
C ILE A 11 25.53 -9.32 10.66
N VAL A 12 26.78 -9.40 10.20
CA VAL A 12 27.10 -9.74 8.81
C VAL A 12 27.56 -11.18 8.72
N SER A 13 27.04 -11.93 7.76
CA SER A 13 27.41 -13.31 7.43
C SER A 13 27.60 -13.46 5.92
N GLU A 14 28.16 -14.60 5.47
CA GLU A 14 28.26 -14.90 4.03
C GLU A 14 26.90 -14.89 3.32
N GLY A 15 25.81 -15.18 4.04
CA GLY A 15 24.44 -15.16 3.53
C GLY A 15 23.72 -13.81 3.66
N GLY A 16 24.43 -12.74 4.03
CA GLY A 16 23.88 -11.38 4.14
C GLY A 16 23.97 -10.77 5.55
N ALA A 17 23.38 -9.58 5.70
CA ALA A 17 23.34 -8.82 6.95
C ALA A 17 21.98 -8.94 7.64
N THR A 18 21.98 -9.01 8.97
CA THR A 18 20.79 -9.06 9.81
C THR A 18 20.87 -7.99 10.89
N LEU A 19 19.84 -7.17 10.98
CA LEU A 19 19.67 -6.20 12.06
C LEU A 19 19.18 -6.95 13.32
N VAL A 20 19.84 -6.71 14.45
CA VAL A 20 19.59 -7.34 15.75
C VAL A 20 19.40 -6.26 16.82
N ASP A 21 18.94 -6.66 18.01
CA ASP A 21 18.59 -5.75 19.11
C ASP A 21 17.38 -4.85 18.82
N LEU A 22 16.20 -5.45 18.82
CA LEU A 22 14.93 -4.75 18.70
C LEU A 22 14.42 -4.21 20.06
N GLY A 23 15.28 -4.05 21.07
CA GLY A 23 14.89 -3.61 22.41
C GLY A 23 14.21 -2.23 22.42
N LEU A 24 14.61 -1.36 21.48
CA LEU A 24 14.07 -0.01 21.28
C LEU A 24 13.13 0.07 20.07
N ALA A 25 12.79 -1.07 19.48
CA ALA A 25 11.99 -1.10 18.26
C ALA A 25 10.53 -0.75 18.56
N ALA A 26 9.97 0.06 17.67
CA ALA A 26 8.59 0.50 17.73
C ALA A 26 7.80 0.00 16.53
N PRO A 27 6.54 -0.47 16.73
CA PRO A 27 5.64 -0.71 15.62
C PRO A 27 5.45 0.59 14.84
N TRP A 28 5.45 0.48 13.52
CA TRP A 28 5.18 1.62 12.66
C TRP A 28 3.67 1.85 12.53
N ARG A 29 2.96 1.92 13.65
CA ARG A 29 1.54 2.29 13.73
C ARG A 29 1.29 3.03 15.05
N GLU A 30 0.46 4.05 14.94
CA GLU A 30 0.01 4.98 15.99
C GLU A 30 1.10 5.75 16.74
N GLU A 31 1.03 7.07 16.56
CA GLU A 31 1.69 8.11 17.33
C GLU A 31 3.23 8.15 17.41
N GLY A 32 3.99 7.08 17.15
CA GLY A 32 5.45 7.10 17.24
C GLY A 32 5.93 7.10 18.69
N SER A 33 6.94 6.27 18.97
CA SER A 33 7.46 6.08 20.32
C SER A 33 8.34 7.26 20.74
N ARG A 34 8.26 7.63 22.01
CA ARG A 34 9.28 8.49 22.60
C ARG A 34 10.62 7.73 22.60
N PRO A 35 11.73 8.41 22.29
CA PRO A 35 13.03 7.78 22.33
C PRO A 35 13.42 7.44 23.78
N GLU A 36 13.79 6.18 24.01
CA GLU A 36 14.43 5.69 25.23
C GLU A 36 15.79 5.10 24.86
N GLY A 37 16.84 5.26 25.69
CA GLY A 37 18.13 4.58 25.47
C GLY A 37 18.92 4.99 24.21
N LEU A 38 18.91 6.27 23.81
CA LEU A 38 19.60 6.75 22.61
C LEU A 38 21.13 6.57 22.65
N THR A 39 21.72 6.03 21.57
CA THR A 39 23.18 6.07 21.35
C THR A 39 23.57 7.41 20.69
N PRO A 40 24.30 8.33 21.35
CA PRO A 40 24.43 9.71 20.88
C PRO A 40 25.03 9.90 19.47
N ARG A 41 25.95 9.03 19.04
CA ARG A 41 26.58 9.10 17.70
C ARG A 41 25.60 8.79 16.56
N TYR A 42 24.62 7.92 16.80
CA TYR A 42 23.69 7.43 15.77
C TYR A 42 22.28 8.02 15.94
N ALA A 43 22.00 8.70 17.04
CA ALA A 43 20.72 9.33 17.29
C ALA A 43 20.57 10.62 16.48
N ALA A 44 19.43 10.75 15.80
CA ALA A 44 19.11 11.94 15.02
C ALA A 44 18.92 13.19 15.93
N PRO A 45 19.32 14.40 15.50
CA PRO A 45 19.25 15.63 16.30
C PRO A 45 17.86 15.89 16.91
N GLU A 46 16.80 15.62 16.17
CA GLU A 46 15.42 15.84 16.60
C GLU A 46 14.99 14.94 17.79
N LEU A 47 15.63 13.78 17.97
CA LEU A 47 15.33 12.88 19.08
C LEU A 47 15.78 13.48 20.42
N PHE A 48 16.86 14.27 20.42
CA PHE A 48 17.29 15.01 21.61
C PHE A 48 16.35 16.17 21.97
N ALA A 49 15.56 16.66 21.02
CA ALA A 49 14.50 17.65 21.26
C ALA A 49 13.19 17.01 21.79
N GLY A 50 13.19 15.70 22.07
CA GLY A 50 12.02 14.97 22.54
C GLY A 50 11.02 14.62 21.44
N MET A 51 11.38 14.76 20.16
CA MET A 51 10.55 14.31 19.05
C MET A 51 10.52 12.78 19.00
N ARG A 52 9.43 12.24 18.43
CA ARG A 52 9.20 10.79 18.34
C ARG A 52 10.10 10.15 17.28
N ILE A 53 10.38 8.85 17.44
CA ILE A 53 11.16 8.09 16.45
C ILE A 53 10.37 8.03 15.12
N THR A 54 11.03 8.38 14.02
CA THR A 54 10.47 8.39 12.66
C THR A 54 11.37 7.63 11.69
N VAL A 55 10.87 7.35 10.47
CA VAL A 55 11.69 6.76 9.40
C VAL A 55 12.90 7.65 9.08
N ARG A 56 12.74 8.98 9.10
CA ARG A 56 13.83 9.93 8.85
C ARG A 56 14.89 9.94 9.96
N ALA A 57 14.52 9.58 11.19
CA ALA A 57 15.48 9.37 12.28
C ALA A 57 16.28 8.07 12.08
N GLU A 58 15.65 6.99 11.61
CA GLU A 58 16.36 5.74 11.24
C GLU A 58 17.33 5.97 10.08
N ILE A 59 16.96 6.80 9.11
CA ILE A 59 17.81 7.15 7.96
C ILE A 59 19.06 7.90 8.41
N PHE A 60 18.95 8.77 9.41
CA PHE A 60 20.12 9.39 10.03
C PHE A 60 21.06 8.34 10.64
N ALA A 61 20.51 7.41 11.41
CA ALA A 61 21.29 6.34 12.04
C ALA A 61 21.97 5.42 11.01
N LEU A 62 21.29 5.12 9.89
CA LEU A 62 21.87 4.44 8.72
C LEU A 62 22.98 5.25 8.06
N GLY A 63 22.82 6.57 7.93
CA GLY A 63 23.84 7.47 7.39
C GLY A 63 25.11 7.49 8.25
N ALA A 64 24.97 7.59 9.56
CA ALA A 64 26.08 7.51 10.52
C ALA A 64 26.77 6.13 10.47
N THR A 65 25.98 5.05 10.38
CA THR A 65 26.51 3.69 10.22
C THR A 65 27.28 3.54 8.90
N LEU A 66 26.77 4.09 7.80
CA LEU A 66 27.45 4.07 6.49
C LEU A 66 28.76 4.86 6.53
N LEU A 67 28.79 6.00 7.23
CA LEU A 67 30.00 6.78 7.42
C LEU A 67 31.10 5.97 8.12
N ASP A 68 30.77 5.29 9.22
CA ASP A 68 31.71 4.45 9.95
C ASP A 68 32.29 3.33 9.06
N VAL A 69 31.46 2.73 8.22
CA VAL A 69 31.89 1.71 7.25
C VAL A 69 32.84 2.31 6.20
N LEU A 70 32.55 3.51 5.70
CA LEU A 70 33.41 4.22 4.74
C LEU A 70 34.73 4.67 5.36
N GLU A 71 34.75 5.05 6.64
CA GLU A 71 35.96 5.36 7.39
C GLU A 71 36.83 4.11 7.58
N ALA A 72 36.23 2.98 7.96
CA ALA A 72 36.96 1.75 8.24
C ALA A 72 37.49 1.04 6.98
N CYS A 73 36.70 1.02 5.90
CA CYS A 73 36.96 0.16 4.74
C CYS A 73 36.85 0.88 3.38
N GLY A 74 36.49 2.16 3.35
CA GLY A 74 36.19 2.88 2.09
C GLY A 74 37.38 3.08 1.17
N GLU A 75 38.62 2.96 1.65
CA GLU A 75 39.83 2.98 0.80
C GLU A 75 39.91 1.81 -0.19
N ARG A 76 39.16 0.73 0.05
CA ARG A 76 39.07 -0.43 -0.85
C ARG A 76 38.10 -0.24 -2.01
N LEU A 77 37.32 0.85 -2.00
CA LEU A 77 36.34 1.17 -3.02
C LEU A 77 36.94 2.12 -4.06
N ASP A 78 36.45 2.04 -5.29
CA ASP A 78 36.82 3.00 -6.33
C ASP A 78 36.50 4.44 -5.87
N PRO A 79 37.41 5.42 -6.10
CA PRO A 79 37.21 6.79 -5.61
C PRO A 79 35.87 7.45 -6.00
N PRO A 80 35.33 7.26 -7.22
CA PRO A 80 34.00 7.76 -7.58
C PRO A 80 32.87 7.12 -6.76
N VAL A 81 32.94 5.81 -6.53
CA VAL A 81 31.96 5.07 -5.71
C VAL A 81 31.99 5.56 -4.28
N ARG A 82 33.19 5.67 -3.69
CA ARG A 82 33.38 6.20 -2.33
C ARG A 82 32.80 7.61 -2.18
N LYS A 83 33.07 8.50 -3.14
CA LYS A 83 32.55 9.88 -3.13
C LYS A 83 31.01 9.90 -3.20
N SER A 84 30.41 9.06 -4.03
CA SER A 84 28.96 8.95 -4.15
C SER A 84 28.31 8.42 -2.86
N LEU A 85 28.90 7.38 -2.24
CA LEU A 85 28.42 6.84 -0.96
C LEU A 85 28.57 7.85 0.18
N GLN A 86 29.65 8.64 0.20
CA GLN A 86 29.83 9.72 1.17
C GLN A 86 28.71 10.77 1.05
N ALA A 87 28.40 11.21 -0.17
CA ALA A 87 27.31 12.18 -0.38
C ALA A 87 25.94 11.65 0.08
N ILE A 88 25.70 10.34 -0.06
CA ILE A 88 24.50 9.68 0.46
C ILE A 88 24.48 9.69 2.00
N ALA A 89 25.60 9.34 2.64
CA ALA A 89 25.74 9.41 4.10
C ALA A 89 25.51 10.84 4.63
N ASP A 90 26.11 11.84 3.98
CA ASP A 90 25.96 13.26 4.36
C ASP A 90 24.50 13.72 4.23
N ARG A 91 23.81 13.37 3.14
CA ARG A 91 22.38 13.67 2.97
C ARG A 91 21.53 12.96 4.02
N ALA A 92 21.81 11.70 4.32
CA ALA A 92 21.10 10.93 5.32
C ALA A 92 21.25 11.53 6.72
N MET A 93 22.40 12.14 7.03
CA MET A 93 22.68 12.80 8.31
C MET A 93 22.29 14.29 8.35
N HIS A 94 21.54 14.81 7.39
CA HIS A 94 21.18 16.23 7.36
C HIS A 94 20.40 16.65 8.63
N ALA A 95 20.68 17.84 9.17
CA ALA A 95 20.07 18.30 10.43
C ALA A 95 18.54 18.44 10.32
N ASP A 96 18.05 19.02 9.22
CA ASP A 96 16.61 19.03 8.89
C ASP A 96 16.18 17.65 8.36
N PRO A 97 15.25 16.95 9.05
CA PRO A 97 14.74 15.65 8.62
C PRO A 97 14.15 15.66 7.20
N SER A 98 13.55 16.78 6.77
CA SER A 98 12.89 16.89 5.46
C SER A 98 13.86 16.86 4.28
N GLN A 99 15.16 17.05 4.50
CA GLN A 99 16.19 16.96 3.46
C GLN A 99 16.82 15.56 3.35
N ARG A 100 16.60 14.70 4.35
CA ARG A 100 17.06 13.30 4.34
C ARG A 100 16.28 12.49 3.30
N HIS A 101 16.75 11.28 3.02
CA HIS A 101 15.96 10.36 2.20
C HIS A 101 14.58 10.13 2.84
N PRO A 102 13.50 10.02 2.04
CA PRO A 102 12.13 9.92 2.53
C PRO A 102 11.74 8.51 3.00
N SER A 103 12.48 7.47 2.60
CA SER A 103 12.20 6.08 3.00
C SER A 103 13.47 5.21 2.99
N THR A 104 13.40 4.05 3.65
CA THR A 104 14.49 3.06 3.68
C THR A 104 14.77 2.47 2.29
N ASP A 105 13.73 2.27 1.48
CA ASP A 105 13.86 1.74 0.12
C ASP A 105 14.59 2.73 -0.80
N GLU A 106 14.35 4.02 -0.59
CA GLU A 106 14.99 5.10 -1.35
C GLU A 106 16.49 5.21 -1.04
N ILE A 107 16.90 5.22 0.23
CA ILE A 107 18.32 5.21 0.59
C ILE A 107 19.00 3.90 0.16
N GLY A 108 18.31 2.76 0.29
CA GLY A 108 18.82 1.46 -0.17
C GLY A 108 19.08 1.43 -1.67
N SER A 109 18.15 1.99 -2.47
CA SER A 109 18.31 2.15 -3.92
C SER A 109 19.45 3.10 -4.26
N ALA A 110 19.59 4.21 -3.54
CA ALA A 110 20.68 5.17 -3.73
C ALA A 110 22.06 4.53 -3.47
N ILE A 111 22.21 3.76 -2.38
CA ILE A 111 23.45 3.05 -2.05
C ILE A 111 23.81 2.04 -3.13
N ARG A 112 22.83 1.25 -3.60
CA ARG A 112 23.05 0.25 -4.66
C ARG A 112 23.51 0.88 -5.96
N LEU A 113 22.82 1.94 -6.38
CA LEU A 113 23.19 2.71 -7.57
C LEU A 113 24.60 3.28 -7.47
N ALA A 114 24.94 3.90 -6.33
CA ALA A 114 26.28 4.44 -6.10
C ALA A 114 27.37 3.37 -6.11
N ALA A 115 27.04 2.16 -5.63
CA ALA A 115 27.96 1.03 -5.56
C ALA A 115 27.98 0.14 -6.82
N GLY A 116 27.15 0.41 -7.83
CA GLY A 116 27.02 -0.43 -9.03
C GLY A 116 26.46 -1.83 -8.73
N LEU A 117 25.67 -1.97 -7.66
CA LEU A 117 25.04 -3.23 -7.28
C LEU A 117 23.70 -3.41 -8.00
N PRO A 118 23.34 -4.65 -8.38
CA PRO A 118 22.03 -4.91 -8.99
C PRO A 118 20.89 -4.57 -8.03
N ASP A 119 19.76 -4.15 -8.59
CA ASP A 119 18.54 -3.95 -7.83
C ASP A 119 18.08 -5.28 -7.18
N ILE A 120 17.64 -5.25 -5.91
CA ILE A 120 17.02 -6.44 -5.28
C ILE A 120 15.82 -6.86 -6.09
N ASN A 121 15.08 -5.86 -6.59
CA ASN A 121 13.90 -6.09 -7.37
C ASN A 121 14.23 -6.63 -8.76
N SER A 122 15.48 -6.76 -9.22
CA SER A 122 15.76 -7.30 -10.56
C SER A 122 16.06 -8.80 -10.57
N THR A 123 16.36 -9.41 -9.42
CA THR A 123 16.80 -10.81 -9.34
C THR A 123 15.75 -11.68 -8.63
N HIS A 124 15.41 -12.82 -9.25
CA HIS A 124 14.49 -13.86 -8.76
C HIS A 124 14.84 -14.45 -7.37
N ALA A 125 15.87 -13.95 -6.70
CA ALA A 125 16.35 -14.51 -5.46
C ALA A 125 15.47 -14.02 -4.31
N VAL A 126 14.68 -14.94 -3.75
CA VAL A 126 14.11 -14.86 -2.40
C VAL A 126 15.22 -14.95 -1.34
N ASP A 127 16.25 -14.13 -1.49
CA ASP A 127 17.06 -13.60 -0.40
C ASP A 127 16.48 -12.27 0.06
N LEU A 128 15.16 -12.27 0.21
CA LEU A 128 14.46 -11.30 1.03
C LEU A 128 15.10 -11.32 2.42
N ALA A 129 15.60 -10.16 2.83
CA ALA A 129 15.95 -9.90 4.22
C ALA A 129 14.70 -10.21 5.06
N TRP A 130 14.67 -11.40 5.66
CA TRP A 130 13.56 -11.85 6.47
C TRP A 130 13.68 -11.18 7.84
N PRO A 131 12.85 -10.19 8.19
CA PRO A 131 13.00 -9.49 9.45
C PRO A 131 12.72 -10.45 10.61
N ILE A 132 13.47 -10.32 11.70
CA ILE A 132 13.15 -10.96 12.97
C ILE A 132 11.96 -10.20 13.53
N VAL A 133 10.75 -10.76 13.43
CA VAL A 133 9.52 -10.12 13.92
C VAL A 133 8.88 -11.01 14.97
N GLY A 134 8.23 -10.39 15.98
CA GLY A 134 7.38 -11.05 16.98
C GLY A 134 8.12 -11.89 18.03
N VAL A 135 9.41 -11.65 18.21
CA VAL A 135 10.18 -12.23 19.33
C VAL A 135 10.17 -11.28 20.54
N ASP A 136 9.79 -10.02 20.37
CA ASP A 136 9.82 -8.95 21.40
C ASP A 136 8.91 -9.22 22.59
N ALA A 137 7.63 -9.50 22.34
CA ALA A 137 6.68 -9.80 23.40
C ALA A 137 7.13 -11.05 24.19
N ALA A 138 7.63 -12.07 23.49
CA ALA A 138 8.18 -13.27 24.11
C ALA A 138 9.46 -12.98 24.91
N ALA A 139 10.35 -12.12 24.40
CA ALA A 139 11.56 -11.69 25.08
C ALA A 139 11.25 -10.91 26.35
N ASN A 140 10.35 -9.93 26.29
CA ASN A 140 9.95 -9.13 27.46
C ASN A 140 9.27 -9.99 28.53
N LEU A 141 8.39 -10.91 28.12
CA LEU A 141 7.79 -11.88 29.03
C LEU A 141 8.86 -12.76 29.69
N LEU A 142 9.81 -13.31 28.91
CA LEU A 142 10.86 -14.16 29.44
C LEU A 142 11.85 -13.39 30.32
N LEU A 143 12.20 -12.14 29.99
CA LEU A 143 13.00 -11.25 30.86
C LEU A 143 12.30 -11.01 32.19
N SER A 144 10.98 -10.74 32.18
CA SER A 144 10.21 -10.55 33.41
C SER A 144 10.17 -11.81 34.29
N GLN A 145 10.12 -13.00 33.66
CA GLN A 145 10.22 -14.28 34.36
C GLN A 145 11.62 -14.53 34.93
N ILE A 146 12.68 -14.25 34.17
CA ILE A 146 14.07 -14.37 34.65
C ILE A 146 14.34 -13.40 35.82
N ALA A 147 13.77 -12.20 35.77
CA ALA A 147 13.87 -11.22 36.86
C ALA A 147 13.22 -11.73 38.16
N THR A 148 12.05 -12.39 38.04
CA THR A 148 11.28 -12.92 39.18
C THR A 148 11.68 -14.33 39.60
N MET A 149 12.52 -15.04 38.82
CA MET A 149 13.05 -16.36 39.15
C MET A 149 13.77 -16.37 40.50
N VAL A 150 13.52 -17.43 41.28
CA VAL A 150 14.30 -17.75 42.48
C VAL A 150 15.66 -18.33 42.07
N HIS A 151 16.71 -18.06 42.85
CA HIS A 151 18.04 -18.65 42.64
C HIS A 151 17.97 -20.19 42.60
N GLY A 152 18.68 -20.81 41.65
CA GLY A 152 18.67 -22.26 41.47
C GLY A 152 17.42 -22.84 40.78
N SER A 153 16.62 -21.99 40.12
CA SER A 153 15.49 -22.40 39.27
C SER A 153 15.92 -22.62 37.82
N VAL A 154 15.08 -23.33 37.06
CA VAL A 154 15.31 -23.61 35.64
C VAL A 154 14.09 -23.22 34.81
N ILE A 155 14.27 -22.49 33.70
CA ILE A 155 13.24 -22.29 32.67
C ILE A 155 13.58 -23.16 31.46
N ALA A 156 12.64 -24.02 31.06
CA ALA A 156 12.68 -24.74 29.80
C ALA A 156 11.98 -23.93 28.70
N VAL A 157 12.74 -23.40 27.76
CA VAL A 157 12.23 -22.74 26.55
C VAL A 157 11.85 -23.80 25.52
N THR A 158 10.54 -23.94 25.29
CA THR A 158 9.95 -24.96 24.42
C THR A 158 9.32 -24.36 23.18
N GLY A 159 9.34 -25.11 22.08
CA GLY A 159 8.73 -24.72 20.80
C GLY A 159 9.08 -25.72 19.70
N LYS A 160 8.25 -25.81 18.65
CA LYS A 160 8.58 -26.67 17.49
C LYS A 160 9.78 -26.06 16.73
N ALA A 161 10.45 -26.87 15.91
CA ALA A 161 11.50 -26.39 15.03
C ALA A 161 11.02 -25.17 14.20
N GLY A 162 11.85 -24.13 14.12
CA GLY A 162 11.53 -22.87 13.42
C GLY A 162 10.70 -21.86 14.21
N SER A 163 10.44 -22.06 15.51
CA SER A 163 9.71 -21.09 16.35
C SER A 163 10.55 -19.91 16.84
N GLY A 164 11.81 -19.78 16.42
CA GLY A 164 12.68 -18.67 16.85
C GLY A 164 13.36 -18.82 18.22
N ARG A 165 13.46 -20.03 18.77
CA ARG A 165 14.07 -20.31 20.10
C ARG A 165 15.49 -19.78 20.24
N SER A 166 16.35 -20.11 19.28
CA SER A 166 17.73 -19.64 19.23
C SER A 166 17.82 -18.11 19.11
N THR A 167 16.95 -17.52 18.28
CA THR A 167 16.88 -16.06 18.11
C THR A 167 16.44 -15.35 19.39
N LEU A 168 15.47 -15.92 20.12
CA LEU A 168 15.00 -15.43 21.43
C LEU A 168 16.12 -15.48 22.47
N LEU A 169 16.81 -16.61 22.58
CA LEU A 169 17.90 -16.79 23.56
C LEU A 169 19.10 -15.89 23.26
N ARG A 170 19.49 -15.76 21.99
CA ARG A 170 20.57 -14.86 21.56
C ARG A 170 20.26 -13.41 21.89
N ARG A 171 19.01 -13.00 21.69
CA ARG A 171 18.53 -11.66 22.09
C ARG A 171 18.63 -11.47 23.60
N LEU A 172 18.15 -12.44 24.40
CA LEU A 172 18.19 -12.36 25.87
C LEU A 172 19.60 -12.23 26.41
N ALA A 173 20.55 -12.99 25.84
CA ALA A 173 21.95 -12.94 26.23
C ALA A 173 22.53 -11.55 26.07
N TRP A 174 22.26 -10.94 24.92
CA TRP A 174 22.68 -9.58 24.64
C TRP A 174 21.99 -8.58 25.57
N THR A 175 20.66 -8.60 25.70
CA THR A 175 19.91 -7.65 26.55
C THR A 175 20.37 -7.69 28.00
N LEU A 176 20.50 -8.89 28.59
CA LEU A 176 20.96 -9.05 29.97
C LEU A 176 22.42 -8.61 30.14
N GLY A 177 23.27 -8.87 29.16
CA GLY A 177 24.66 -8.38 29.15
C GLY A 177 24.76 -6.85 29.12
N VAL A 178 23.93 -6.19 28.30
CA VAL A 178 23.86 -4.71 28.25
C VAL A 178 23.33 -4.11 29.55
N GLU A 179 22.39 -4.78 30.22
CA GLU A 179 21.90 -4.39 31.55
C GLU A 179 22.94 -4.60 32.68
N GLY A 180 24.14 -5.11 32.35
CA GLY A 180 25.22 -5.36 33.30
C GLY A 180 24.96 -6.56 34.21
N ARG A 181 24.13 -7.52 33.78
CA ARG A 181 23.92 -8.79 34.49
C ARG A 181 25.04 -9.78 34.15
N ASP A 182 25.39 -10.61 35.11
CA ASP A 182 26.30 -11.74 34.88
C ASP A 182 25.58 -12.84 34.08
N VAL A 183 25.98 -13.00 32.81
CA VAL A 183 25.36 -13.92 31.85
C VAL A 183 26.41 -14.87 31.28
N ALA A 184 26.15 -16.18 31.41
CA ALA A 184 26.91 -17.21 30.72
C ALA A 184 26.14 -17.69 29.48
N TRP A 185 26.70 -17.51 28.27
CA TRP A 185 26.05 -17.84 27.00
C TRP A 185 26.64 -19.10 26.38
N ILE A 186 25.83 -20.15 26.27
CA ILE A 186 26.26 -21.44 25.74
C ILE A 186 25.46 -21.72 24.46
N GLN A 187 26.15 -21.91 23.34
CA GLN A 187 25.55 -22.24 22.06
C GLN A 187 26.10 -23.58 21.56
N ASP A 188 25.21 -24.44 21.06
CA ASP A 188 25.61 -25.67 20.37
C ASP A 188 26.19 -25.33 18.99
N GLU A 189 27.48 -25.02 18.93
CA GLU A 189 28.25 -24.94 17.69
C GLU A 189 28.96 -26.27 17.45
N GLN A 190 28.79 -26.84 16.26
CA GLN A 190 29.38 -28.15 15.88
C GLN A 190 30.92 -28.20 16.06
N SER A 191 31.58 -27.05 16.23
CA SER A 191 33.02 -26.86 16.43
C SER A 191 33.48 -26.96 17.90
N VAL A 192 32.61 -26.80 18.90
CA VAL A 192 33.02 -26.73 20.32
C VAL A 192 32.21 -27.71 21.18
N PRO A 193 32.85 -28.69 21.86
CA PRO A 193 32.15 -29.61 22.77
C PRO A 193 31.51 -28.89 23.96
N TRP A 194 30.28 -29.30 24.33
CA TRP A 194 29.49 -28.73 25.44
C TRP A 194 30.25 -28.50 26.75
N MET A 195 31.10 -29.46 27.17
CA MET A 195 31.87 -29.32 28.41
C MET A 195 32.92 -28.20 28.33
N ALA A 196 33.56 -28.02 27.17
CA ALA A 196 34.55 -26.96 26.98
C ALA A 196 33.87 -25.57 27.01
N ALA A 197 32.72 -25.44 26.35
CA ALA A 197 31.92 -24.21 26.38
C ALA A 197 31.44 -23.87 27.81
N LEU A 198 30.95 -24.87 28.55
CA LEU A 198 30.51 -24.69 29.94
C LEU A 198 31.63 -24.24 30.87
N GLU A 199 32.83 -24.84 30.77
CA GLU A 199 33.96 -24.44 31.63
C GLU A 199 34.50 -23.07 31.26
N MET A 200 34.52 -22.70 29.97
CA MET A 200 34.94 -21.38 29.52
C MET A 200 34.01 -20.28 30.05
N GLU A 201 32.69 -20.48 29.93
CA GLU A 201 31.68 -19.47 30.31
C GLU A 201 31.45 -19.41 31.81
N LEU A 202 31.28 -20.55 32.48
CA LEU A 202 31.01 -20.58 33.93
C LEU A 202 32.28 -20.35 34.75
N GLY A 203 33.47 -20.70 34.23
CA GLY A 203 34.75 -20.51 34.88
C GLY A 203 35.17 -19.05 35.00
N ALA A 204 34.53 -18.14 34.25
CA ALA A 204 34.74 -16.70 34.34
C ALA A 204 34.22 -16.09 35.66
N TYR A 205 33.38 -16.82 36.41
CA TYR A 205 32.71 -16.33 37.61
C TYR A 205 33.25 -17.03 38.87
N SER A 206 33.58 -16.24 39.89
CA SER A 206 34.04 -16.76 41.19
C SER A 206 32.89 -17.19 42.11
N ASP A 207 31.70 -16.62 41.91
CA ASP A 207 30.43 -17.01 42.53
C ASP A 207 29.38 -17.19 41.42
N LEU A 208 28.59 -18.27 41.51
CA LEU A 208 27.52 -18.58 40.56
C LEU A 208 26.14 -18.13 41.08
N GLY A 209 26.08 -17.59 42.29
CA GLY A 209 24.86 -17.06 42.91
C GLY A 209 24.26 -15.91 42.09
N GLY A 210 23.20 -16.21 41.33
CA GLY A 210 22.49 -15.21 40.53
C GLY A 210 22.96 -15.05 39.09
N VAL A 211 24.03 -15.74 38.70
CA VAL A 211 24.47 -15.81 37.29
C VAL A 211 23.35 -16.41 36.43
N ILE A 212 23.07 -15.77 35.30
CA ILE A 212 22.03 -16.21 34.35
C ILE A 212 22.70 -17.06 33.27
N VAL A 213 22.42 -18.36 33.26
CA VAL A 213 22.96 -19.30 32.29
C VAL A 213 21.94 -19.47 31.17
N LEU A 214 22.30 -19.04 29.96
CA LEU A 214 21.47 -19.19 28.77
C LEU A 214 22.10 -20.24 27.85
N ALA A 215 21.39 -21.33 27.58
CA ALA A 215 21.92 -22.45 26.81
C ALA A 215 20.99 -22.85 25.66
N ASP A 216 21.48 -22.68 24.43
CA ASP A 216 20.81 -23.08 23.19
C ASP A 216 21.25 -24.49 22.73
N GLY A 217 20.38 -25.22 22.05
CA GLY A 217 20.66 -26.58 21.56
C GLY A 217 20.68 -27.67 22.62
N ALA A 218 20.13 -27.42 23.82
CA ALA A 218 20.17 -28.33 24.96
C ALA A 218 19.27 -29.60 24.84
N GLU A 219 18.77 -29.91 23.65
CA GLU A 219 17.93 -31.09 23.38
C GLU A 219 18.73 -32.40 23.46
N GLN A 220 20.02 -32.37 23.09
CA GLN A 220 20.94 -33.52 23.10
C GLN A 220 22.06 -33.37 24.13
N LEU A 221 21.73 -32.88 25.33
CA LEU A 221 22.73 -32.54 26.35
C LEU A 221 23.46 -33.80 26.89
N PRO A 222 24.80 -33.91 26.78
CA PRO A 222 25.57 -35.04 27.30
C PRO A 222 25.48 -35.17 28.82
N ALA A 223 25.60 -36.38 29.37
CA ALA A 223 25.52 -36.61 30.83
C ALA A 223 26.51 -35.75 31.67
N PRO A 224 27.78 -35.57 31.25
CA PRO A 224 28.71 -34.68 31.98
C PRO A 224 28.23 -33.22 32.03
N ALA A 225 27.73 -32.70 30.91
CA ALA A 225 27.22 -31.34 30.81
C ALA A 225 25.95 -31.14 31.68
N LYS A 226 25.09 -32.16 31.78
CA LYS A 226 23.93 -32.15 32.69
C LYS A 226 24.37 -32.04 34.14
N HIS A 227 25.37 -32.82 34.56
CA HIS A 227 25.90 -32.75 35.92
C HIS A 227 26.50 -31.37 36.23
N ARG A 228 27.22 -30.77 35.28
CA ARG A 228 27.82 -29.44 35.46
C ARG A 228 26.78 -28.33 35.60
N LEU A 229 25.73 -28.35 34.77
CA LEU A 229 24.60 -27.42 34.88
C LEU A 229 23.82 -27.62 36.18
N ALA A 230 23.61 -28.86 36.62
CA ALA A 230 22.95 -29.15 37.90
C ALA A 230 23.77 -28.63 39.09
N ALA A 231 25.11 -28.71 39.03
CA ALA A 231 25.99 -28.13 40.04
C ALA A 231 25.93 -26.58 40.04
N ALA A 232 25.94 -25.94 38.87
CA ALA A 232 25.79 -24.49 38.76
C ALA A 232 24.45 -24.01 39.34
N ARG A 233 23.36 -24.75 39.07
CA ARG A 233 22.04 -24.51 39.65
C ARG A 233 22.06 -24.59 41.19
N GLN A 234 22.68 -25.63 41.76
CA GLN A 234 22.78 -25.80 43.21
C GLN A 234 23.59 -24.67 43.87
N ALA A 235 24.55 -24.10 43.14
CA ALA A 235 25.30 -22.91 43.56
C ALA A 235 24.51 -21.59 43.41
N GLY A 236 23.25 -21.63 42.98
CA GLY A 236 22.36 -20.47 42.93
C GLY A 236 22.21 -19.81 41.55
N ALA A 237 22.75 -20.40 40.48
CA ALA A 237 22.58 -19.90 39.12
C ALA A 237 21.11 -20.03 38.65
N LYS A 238 20.65 -19.07 37.85
CA LYS A 238 19.36 -19.10 37.16
C LYS A 238 19.57 -19.67 35.76
N ILE A 239 18.93 -20.79 35.42
CA ILE A 239 19.22 -21.48 34.15
C ILE A 239 18.05 -21.36 33.19
N VAL A 240 18.30 -20.98 31.94
CA VAL A 240 17.32 -20.94 30.84
C VAL A 240 17.85 -21.79 29.68
N LEU A 241 17.10 -22.83 29.31
CA LEU A 241 17.53 -23.86 28.35
C LEU A 241 16.53 -24.02 27.21
N VAL A 242 17.03 -24.06 25.98
CA VAL A 242 16.25 -24.55 24.83
C VAL A 242 16.26 -26.06 24.82
N THR A 243 15.27 -26.69 25.48
CA THR A 243 15.21 -28.14 25.60
C THR A 243 13.79 -28.66 25.88
N HIS A 244 13.62 -29.98 25.85
CA HIS A 244 12.38 -30.62 26.27
C HIS A 244 12.23 -30.54 27.81
N PRO A 245 11.03 -30.29 28.38
CA PRO A 245 10.85 -30.14 29.83
C PRO A 245 11.39 -31.30 30.68
N ARG A 246 11.37 -32.52 30.13
CA ARG A 246 11.97 -33.72 30.79
C ARG A 246 13.49 -33.60 30.99
N VAL A 247 14.20 -32.99 30.05
CA VAL A 247 15.65 -32.77 30.14
C VAL A 247 15.94 -31.66 31.16
N ALA A 248 15.17 -30.57 31.16
CA ALA A 248 15.29 -29.54 32.19
C ALA A 248 15.00 -30.10 33.60
N ALA A 249 13.97 -30.93 33.74
CA ALA A 249 13.66 -31.63 35.01
C ALA A 249 14.80 -32.52 35.51
N SER A 250 15.63 -33.07 34.61
CA SER A 250 16.79 -33.89 35.00
C SER A 250 17.91 -33.09 35.69
N LEU A 251 17.89 -31.76 35.64
CA LEU A 251 18.82 -30.89 36.37
C LEU A 251 18.41 -30.66 37.85
N GLY A 252 17.20 -31.07 38.21
CA GLY A 252 16.60 -30.87 39.54
C GLY A 252 16.16 -29.43 39.80
N GLY A 253 15.45 -29.21 40.92
CA GLY A 253 14.91 -27.90 41.31
C GLY A 253 13.56 -27.55 40.67
N PRO A 254 12.99 -26.37 40.99
CA PRO A 254 11.77 -25.88 40.36
C PRO A 254 12.03 -25.59 38.88
N VAL A 255 11.23 -26.22 38.01
CA VAL A 255 11.31 -26.07 36.56
C VAL A 255 10.05 -25.39 36.06
N GLU A 256 10.23 -24.23 35.43
CA GLU A 256 9.18 -23.50 34.73
C GLU A 256 9.26 -23.76 33.24
N ARG A 257 8.12 -23.69 32.55
CA ARG A 257 8.04 -23.88 31.11
C ARG A 257 7.69 -22.57 30.44
N PHE A 258 8.53 -22.14 29.51
CA PHE A 258 8.25 -21.02 28.63
C PHE A 258 8.01 -21.53 27.21
N ALA A 259 6.79 -21.44 26.70
CA ALA A 259 6.47 -21.80 25.33
C ALA A 259 6.49 -20.53 24.46
N ILE A 260 7.26 -20.55 23.37
CA ILE A 260 7.29 -19.40 22.46
C ILE A 260 5.94 -19.31 21.72
N PRO A 261 5.23 -18.16 21.80
CA PRO A 261 3.98 -17.96 21.08
C PRO A 261 4.21 -17.90 19.56
N ALA A 262 3.16 -18.18 18.79
CA ALA A 262 3.16 -17.90 17.37
C ALA A 262 3.10 -16.38 17.13
N LEU A 263 3.48 -15.94 15.93
CA LEU A 263 3.17 -14.58 15.48
C LEU A 263 1.65 -14.39 15.45
N ASP A 264 1.21 -13.15 15.69
CA ASP A 264 -0.13 -12.76 15.33
C ASP A 264 -0.35 -12.90 13.82
N ASP A 265 -1.60 -13.23 13.44
CA ASP A 265 -1.92 -13.53 12.04
C ASP A 265 -1.70 -12.32 11.13
N GLU A 266 -1.89 -11.09 11.62
CA GLU A 266 -1.66 -9.87 10.85
C GLU A 266 -0.17 -9.65 10.53
N ALA A 267 0.70 -9.79 11.52
CA ALA A 267 2.15 -9.70 11.33
C ALA A 267 2.66 -10.84 10.44
N ALA A 268 2.16 -12.06 10.63
CA ALA A 268 2.49 -13.20 9.78
C ALA A 268 2.06 -12.96 8.32
N ALA A 269 0.82 -12.53 8.10
CA ALA A 269 0.31 -12.18 6.78
C ALA A 269 1.09 -11.02 6.14
N GLY A 270 1.43 -9.99 6.91
CA GLY A 270 2.23 -8.85 6.46
C GLY A 270 3.67 -9.22 6.06
N LEU A 271 4.26 -10.27 6.64
CA LEU A 271 5.54 -10.82 6.20
C LEU A 271 5.41 -11.54 4.85
N VAL A 272 4.36 -12.34 4.70
CA VAL A 272 4.12 -13.10 3.45
C VAL A 272 3.81 -12.15 2.29
N ARG A 273 2.93 -11.16 2.49
CA ARG A 273 2.55 -10.17 1.45
C ARG A 273 3.75 -9.36 0.95
N ARG A 274 4.64 -8.94 1.85
CA ARG A 274 5.87 -8.21 1.46
C ARG A 274 6.83 -9.07 0.67
N ALA A 275 6.88 -10.36 0.96
CA ALA A 275 7.79 -11.28 0.31
C ALA A 275 7.26 -11.84 -1.01
N VAL A 276 5.95 -12.03 -1.14
CA VAL A 276 5.28 -12.46 -2.36
C VAL A 276 4.03 -11.60 -2.58
N PRO A 277 4.18 -10.40 -3.16
CA PRO A 277 3.07 -9.46 -3.37
C PRO A 277 1.97 -10.00 -4.28
N SER A 278 2.29 -11.00 -5.11
CA SER A 278 1.34 -11.59 -6.04
C SER A 278 0.34 -12.56 -5.42
N LEU A 279 0.55 -13.04 -4.19
CA LEU A 279 -0.42 -13.93 -3.54
C LEU A 279 -1.74 -13.22 -3.25
N SER A 280 -2.84 -13.95 -3.41
CA SER A 280 -4.16 -13.53 -2.92
C SER A 280 -4.26 -13.69 -1.41
N ASP A 281 -5.24 -13.02 -0.80
CA ASP A 281 -5.45 -13.00 0.64
C ASP A 281 -5.69 -14.42 1.21
N SER A 282 -6.46 -15.24 0.49
CA SER A 282 -6.72 -16.63 0.86
C SER A 282 -5.46 -17.51 0.82
N LEU A 283 -4.56 -17.28 -0.15
CA LEU A 283 -3.28 -17.99 -0.22
C LEU A 283 -2.33 -17.54 0.89
N VAL A 284 -2.33 -16.25 1.24
CA VAL A 284 -1.58 -15.73 2.39
C VAL A 284 -2.04 -16.41 3.67
N GLU A 285 -3.36 -16.48 3.90
CA GLU A 285 -3.94 -17.19 5.05
C GLU A 285 -3.53 -18.67 5.09
N HIS A 286 -3.59 -19.37 3.94
CA HIS A 286 -3.15 -20.77 3.85
C HIS A 286 -1.66 -20.92 4.20
N VAL A 287 -0.79 -20.01 3.73
CA VAL A 287 0.63 -20.00 4.08
C VAL A 287 0.81 -19.79 5.58
N VAL A 288 0.09 -18.84 6.19
CA VAL A 288 0.16 -18.56 7.64
C VAL A 288 -0.32 -19.75 8.46
N GLN A 289 -1.43 -20.36 8.08
CA GLN A 289 -1.99 -21.55 8.73
C GLN A 289 -1.02 -22.73 8.64
N ARG A 290 -0.48 -23.00 7.45
CA ARG A 290 0.48 -24.08 7.20
C ARG A 290 1.81 -23.86 7.93
N ALA A 291 2.21 -22.59 8.12
CA ALA A 291 3.35 -22.22 8.93
C ALA A 291 3.08 -22.28 10.45
N GLU A 292 1.81 -22.40 10.86
CA GLU A 292 1.36 -22.27 12.26
C GLU A 292 1.83 -20.94 12.89
N GLY A 293 1.83 -19.84 12.11
CA GLY A 293 2.32 -18.53 12.55
C GLY A 293 3.80 -18.50 12.97
N ARG A 294 4.61 -19.50 12.59
CA ARG A 294 6.03 -19.58 13.02
C ARG A 294 6.97 -18.91 12.02
N PRO A 295 7.83 -17.97 12.45
CA PRO A 295 8.72 -17.22 11.55
C PRO A 295 9.62 -18.10 10.68
N GLY A 296 10.22 -19.16 11.24
CA GLY A 296 11.11 -20.05 10.50
C GLY A 296 10.39 -20.91 9.47
N LYS A 297 9.16 -21.37 9.78
CA LYS A 297 8.33 -22.10 8.82
C LYS A 297 7.81 -21.18 7.72
N LEU A 298 7.38 -19.97 8.07
CA LEU A 298 6.98 -18.94 7.10
C LEU A 298 8.12 -18.67 6.10
N ARG A 299 9.34 -18.40 6.60
CA ARG A 299 10.53 -18.16 5.77
C ARG A 299 10.80 -19.33 4.82
N MET A 300 10.71 -20.56 5.32
CA MET A 300 10.91 -21.77 4.51
C MET A 300 9.85 -21.90 3.41
N ILE A 301 8.56 -21.73 3.74
CA ILE A 301 7.47 -21.82 2.76
C ILE A 301 7.64 -20.73 1.71
N VAL A 302 7.84 -19.47 2.13
CA VAL A 302 8.04 -18.33 1.23
C VAL A 302 9.22 -18.53 0.28
N ARG A 303 10.36 -19.04 0.77
CA ARG A 303 11.51 -19.37 -0.08
C ARG A 303 11.20 -20.42 -1.14
N ARG A 304 10.35 -21.40 -0.83
CA ARG A 304 9.96 -22.45 -1.80
C ARG A 304 8.96 -21.95 -2.83
N ILE A 305 7.90 -21.26 -2.38
CA ILE A 305 6.88 -20.70 -3.29
C ILE A 305 7.42 -19.52 -4.10
N GLY A 306 8.52 -18.92 -3.66
CA GLY A 306 9.23 -17.82 -4.32
C GLY A 306 9.73 -18.09 -5.74
N VAL A 307 9.80 -19.35 -6.17
CA VAL A 307 10.53 -19.77 -7.37
C VAL A 307 9.62 -19.90 -8.60
N ARG A 308 8.29 -20.05 -8.41
CA ARG A 308 7.32 -20.29 -9.50
C ARG A 308 6.01 -19.53 -9.24
N PRO A 309 5.11 -19.42 -10.23
CA PRO A 309 3.77 -18.89 -10.02
C PRO A 309 2.99 -19.75 -9.01
N VAL A 310 2.22 -19.11 -8.14
CA VAL A 310 1.35 -19.78 -7.16
C VAL A 310 -0.02 -19.12 -7.20
N LEU A 311 -1.04 -19.90 -7.53
CA LEU A 311 -2.43 -19.43 -7.68
C LEU A 311 -3.42 -20.27 -6.89
N SER A 312 -3.01 -21.46 -6.44
CA SER A 312 -3.84 -22.35 -5.66
C SER A 312 -3.14 -22.86 -4.40
N THR A 313 -3.93 -23.31 -3.43
CA THR A 313 -3.42 -24.00 -2.24
C THR A 313 -2.73 -25.32 -2.60
N ASN A 314 -3.17 -25.97 -3.69
CA ASN A 314 -2.53 -27.18 -4.21
C ASN A 314 -1.10 -26.91 -4.68
N ASP A 315 -0.83 -25.78 -5.34
CA ASP A 315 0.53 -25.41 -5.77
C ASP A 315 1.46 -25.33 -4.57
N ILE A 316 0.99 -24.69 -3.49
CA ILE A 316 1.73 -24.58 -2.22
C ILE A 316 1.98 -25.97 -1.63
N ASP A 317 0.95 -26.81 -1.57
CA ASP A 317 1.03 -28.13 -0.94
C ASP A 317 1.93 -29.10 -1.72
N GLU A 318 1.95 -29.02 -3.05
CA GLU A 318 2.84 -29.76 -3.95
C GLU A 318 4.30 -29.34 -3.73
N MET A 319 4.59 -28.03 -3.73
CA MET A 319 5.93 -27.50 -3.47
C MET A 319 6.44 -27.83 -2.06
N MET A 320 5.53 -28.07 -1.12
CA MET A 320 5.84 -28.49 0.23
C MET A 320 5.96 -30.00 0.42
N GLY A 321 5.73 -30.82 -0.62
CA GLY A 321 5.89 -32.27 -0.61
C GLY A 321 4.87 -33.03 0.23
N SER A 322 3.70 -32.43 0.52
CA SER A 322 2.62 -33.09 1.27
C SER A 322 1.42 -33.51 0.41
N GLY A 323 1.40 -33.13 -0.86
CA GLY A 323 0.50 -33.78 -1.81
C GLY A 323 0.92 -35.24 -1.94
N ALA A 324 -0.04 -36.16 -1.86
CA ALA A 324 0.16 -37.47 -2.48
C ALA A 324 0.80 -37.19 -3.84
N SER A 325 1.94 -37.84 -4.11
CA SER A 325 2.42 -37.98 -5.48
C SER A 325 1.18 -38.28 -6.30
N ILE A 326 0.69 -37.28 -7.04
CA ILE A 326 -0.08 -37.56 -8.23
C ILE A 326 1.01 -38.12 -9.11
N SER A 327 1.28 -39.40 -8.87
CA SER A 327 1.72 -40.33 -9.88
C SER A 327 1.03 -39.84 -11.12
N SER A 328 1.83 -39.35 -12.07
CA SER A 328 1.57 -39.42 -13.49
C SER A 328 0.11 -39.83 -13.71
N ARG A 329 -0.80 -38.86 -13.91
CA ARG A 329 -2.08 -39.19 -14.52
C ARG A 329 -1.70 -39.83 -15.85
N GLY A 330 -1.56 -41.16 -15.81
CA GLY A 330 -1.36 -42.04 -16.94
C GLY A 330 -2.66 -42.05 -17.69
N GLY A 331 -2.92 -40.94 -18.37
CA GLY A 331 -3.59 -40.95 -19.65
C GLY A 331 -2.52 -40.61 -20.67
N GLU A 332 -2.60 -41.22 -21.85
CA GLU A 332 -1.79 -40.94 -23.02
C GLU A 332 -2.02 -39.48 -23.50
N SER A 333 -1.60 -38.50 -22.71
CA SER A 333 -1.56 -37.10 -23.10
C SER A 333 -0.34 -36.94 -23.99
N SER A 334 -0.57 -36.62 -25.26
CA SER A 334 0.51 -36.21 -26.17
C SER A 334 1.35 -35.10 -25.52
N ASP A 335 2.68 -35.13 -25.69
CA ASP A 335 3.58 -34.12 -25.12
C ASP A 335 3.17 -32.67 -25.49
N ILE A 336 2.46 -32.48 -26.61
CA ILE A 336 1.92 -31.18 -27.03
C ILE A 336 0.72 -30.71 -26.19
N ALA A 337 -0.16 -31.62 -25.75
CA ALA A 337 -1.31 -31.26 -24.91
C ALA A 337 -0.87 -30.76 -23.52
N GLU A 338 0.26 -31.28 -23.01
CA GLU A 338 0.88 -30.75 -21.79
C GLU A 338 1.42 -29.33 -21.99
N VAL A 339 2.01 -29.03 -23.16
CA VAL A 339 2.43 -27.67 -23.51
C VAL A 339 1.22 -26.73 -23.59
N GLU A 340 0.14 -27.16 -24.25
CA GLU A 340 -1.10 -26.37 -24.32
C GLU A 340 -1.66 -26.07 -22.93
N HIS A 341 -1.68 -27.06 -22.05
CA HIS A 341 -2.14 -26.88 -20.67
C HIS A 341 -1.28 -25.86 -19.90
N LEU A 342 0.04 -25.91 -20.03
CA LEU A 342 0.95 -24.93 -19.42
C LEU A 342 0.75 -23.52 -20.01
N LEU A 343 0.46 -23.41 -21.30
CA LEU A 343 0.14 -22.14 -21.96
C LEU A 343 -1.22 -21.59 -21.51
N ASP A 344 -2.20 -22.46 -21.26
CA ASP A 344 -3.52 -22.08 -20.71
C ASP A 344 -3.42 -21.62 -19.25
N GLN A 345 -2.46 -22.15 -18.49
CA GLN A 345 -2.10 -21.66 -17.16
C GLN A 345 -1.17 -20.43 -17.18
N GLY A 346 -0.80 -19.93 -18.36
CA GLY A 346 0.11 -18.79 -18.49
C GLY A 346 1.51 -19.04 -17.92
N ARG A 347 1.96 -20.30 -17.81
CA ARG A 347 3.28 -20.71 -17.29
C ARG A 347 4.28 -20.81 -18.43
N PHE A 348 4.66 -19.66 -19.01
CA PHE A 348 5.42 -19.60 -20.26
C PHE A 348 6.84 -20.18 -20.17
N GLU A 349 7.55 -20.03 -19.04
CA GLU A 349 8.89 -20.63 -18.90
C GLU A 349 8.84 -22.16 -18.90
N GLU A 350 7.86 -22.74 -18.21
CA GLU A 350 7.66 -24.19 -18.14
C GLU A 350 7.21 -24.74 -19.50
N ALA A 351 6.28 -24.04 -20.16
CA ALA A 351 5.87 -24.35 -21.52
C ALA A 351 7.05 -24.32 -22.50
N ALA A 352 7.95 -23.33 -22.41
CA ALA A 352 9.16 -23.25 -23.24
C ALA A 352 10.14 -24.40 -22.95
N GLY A 353 10.26 -24.83 -21.70
CA GLY A 353 11.03 -26.00 -21.30
C GLY A 353 10.50 -27.29 -21.94
N LYS A 354 9.18 -27.51 -21.82
CA LYS A 354 8.52 -28.71 -22.34
C LYS A 354 8.46 -28.72 -23.87
N LEU A 355 8.18 -27.59 -24.52
CA LEU A 355 8.11 -27.46 -25.98
C LEU A 355 9.41 -27.88 -26.68
N ARG A 356 10.57 -27.65 -26.04
CA ARG A 356 11.89 -28.10 -26.55
C ARG A 356 12.08 -29.62 -26.54
N GLN A 357 11.27 -30.35 -25.78
CA GLN A 357 11.34 -31.80 -25.61
C GLN A 357 10.31 -32.54 -26.49
N VAL A 358 9.32 -31.82 -27.04
CA VAL A 358 8.28 -32.40 -27.90
C VAL A 358 8.90 -32.94 -29.19
N SER A 359 8.59 -34.19 -29.53
CA SER A 359 8.97 -34.82 -30.79
C SER A 359 7.77 -35.55 -31.40
N GLY A 360 7.61 -35.50 -32.74
CA GLY A 360 6.54 -36.22 -33.44
C GLY A 360 5.12 -35.63 -33.32
N ALA A 361 4.97 -34.36 -32.91
CA ALA A 361 3.67 -33.67 -32.90
C ALA A 361 3.27 -33.16 -34.30
N ASP A 362 1.97 -32.90 -34.48
CA ASP A 362 1.46 -32.24 -35.69
C ASP A 362 2.15 -30.88 -35.91
N PRO A 363 2.68 -30.59 -37.12
CA PRO A 363 3.41 -29.35 -37.38
C PRO A 363 2.60 -28.08 -37.13
N LEU A 364 1.28 -28.10 -37.39
CA LEU A 364 0.42 -26.94 -37.18
C LEU A 364 0.21 -26.69 -35.68
N GLU A 365 -0.10 -27.72 -34.89
CA GLU A 365 -0.27 -27.60 -33.45
C GLU A 365 1.03 -27.15 -32.73
N LEU A 366 2.18 -27.66 -33.17
CA LEU A 366 3.49 -27.23 -32.67
C LEU A 366 3.73 -25.73 -32.94
N LEU A 367 3.38 -25.28 -34.14
CA LEU A 367 3.54 -23.90 -34.57
C LEU A 367 2.57 -22.96 -33.83
N LEU A 368 1.32 -23.37 -33.60
CA LEU A 368 0.36 -22.63 -32.79
C LEU A 368 0.84 -22.49 -31.34
N CYS A 369 1.34 -23.56 -30.73
CA CYS A 369 1.92 -23.50 -29.38
C CYS A 369 3.13 -22.56 -29.32
N LYS A 370 4.02 -22.63 -30.31
CA LYS A 370 5.18 -21.74 -30.42
C LYS A 370 4.76 -20.27 -30.57
N ALA A 371 3.82 -19.96 -31.45
CA ALA A 371 3.31 -18.61 -31.63
C ALA A 371 2.62 -18.06 -30.37
N ARG A 372 1.83 -18.89 -29.66
CA ARG A 372 1.23 -18.52 -28.37
C ARG A 372 2.29 -18.23 -27.30
N LEU A 373 3.35 -19.03 -27.23
CA LEU A 373 4.48 -18.81 -26.33
C LEU A 373 5.20 -17.49 -26.63
N GLU A 374 5.56 -17.27 -27.89
CA GLU A 374 6.21 -16.03 -28.37
C GLU A 374 5.35 -14.80 -28.06
N LEU A 375 4.04 -14.88 -28.33
CA LEU A 375 3.07 -13.84 -28.00
C LEU A 375 2.97 -13.57 -26.49
N GLY A 376 3.00 -14.63 -25.66
CA GLY A 376 3.00 -14.53 -24.20
C GLY A 376 4.25 -13.87 -23.64
N GLN A 377 5.42 -14.17 -24.22
CA GLN A 377 6.71 -13.57 -23.86
C GLN A 377 6.84 -12.12 -24.34
N GLY A 378 6.03 -11.72 -25.33
CA GLY A 378 5.98 -10.36 -25.88
C GLY A 378 6.64 -10.20 -27.24
N GLU A 379 7.08 -11.29 -27.87
CA GLU A 379 7.76 -11.32 -29.17
C GLU A 379 6.73 -11.34 -30.31
N VAL A 380 5.90 -10.29 -30.39
CA VAL A 380 4.72 -10.24 -31.27
C VAL A 380 5.08 -10.40 -32.75
N SER A 381 6.15 -9.74 -33.21
CA SER A 381 6.60 -9.83 -34.61
C SER A 381 7.10 -11.23 -34.96
N GLN A 382 7.76 -11.90 -34.01
CA GLN A 382 8.22 -13.28 -34.19
C GLN A 382 7.04 -14.24 -34.22
N ALA A 383 6.06 -14.07 -33.32
CA ALA A 383 4.83 -14.85 -33.31
C ALA A 383 4.06 -14.74 -34.63
N LEU A 384 3.94 -13.53 -35.18
CA LEU A 384 3.29 -13.33 -36.48
C LEU A 384 4.08 -14.00 -37.61
N ALA A 385 5.40 -13.85 -37.66
CA ALA A 385 6.24 -14.51 -38.67
C ALA A 385 6.16 -16.05 -38.57
N THR A 386 6.10 -16.58 -37.35
CA THR A 386 5.86 -18.01 -37.09
C THR A 386 4.52 -18.44 -37.68
N LEU A 387 3.44 -17.67 -37.49
CA LEU A 387 2.10 -17.96 -38.04
C LEU A 387 2.03 -17.83 -39.57
N GLU A 388 2.71 -16.83 -40.15
CA GLU A 388 2.75 -16.56 -41.59
C GLU A 388 3.62 -17.57 -42.37
N ALA A 389 4.50 -18.31 -41.69
CA ALA A 389 5.24 -19.42 -42.31
C ALA A 389 4.32 -20.54 -42.80
N VAL A 390 3.09 -20.63 -42.28
CA VAL A 390 2.05 -21.52 -42.79
C VAL A 390 1.35 -20.85 -43.98
N GLN A 391 1.43 -21.47 -45.15
CA GLN A 391 0.63 -21.03 -46.29
C GLN A 391 -0.85 -21.23 -45.97
N GLU A 392 -1.65 -20.16 -45.95
CA GLU A 392 -3.08 -20.22 -45.58
C GLU A 392 -3.87 -21.26 -46.41
N ALA A 393 -3.47 -21.47 -47.68
CA ALA A 393 -4.06 -22.47 -48.58
C ALA A 393 -3.82 -23.93 -48.16
N THR A 394 -2.85 -24.19 -47.27
CA THR A 394 -2.55 -25.53 -46.74
C THR A 394 -3.33 -25.86 -45.48
N LEU A 395 -3.99 -24.87 -44.87
CA LEU A 395 -4.88 -25.08 -43.73
C LEU A 395 -6.21 -25.71 -44.20
N PRO A 396 -6.85 -26.56 -43.37
CA PRO A 396 -8.21 -27.03 -43.63
C PRO A 396 -9.15 -25.86 -43.97
N PRO A 397 -10.14 -26.04 -44.87
CA PRO A 397 -11.06 -24.97 -45.26
C PRO A 397 -12.00 -24.53 -44.13
N ALA A 398 -12.26 -25.42 -43.16
CA ALA A 398 -13.04 -25.16 -41.95
C ALA A 398 -12.52 -26.02 -40.79
N GLY A 399 -12.95 -25.73 -39.57
CA GLY A 399 -12.62 -26.48 -38.35
C GLY A 399 -11.79 -25.71 -37.33
N LEU A 400 -11.66 -26.31 -36.14
CA LEU A 400 -11.07 -25.69 -34.94
C LEU A 400 -9.64 -25.16 -35.17
N SER A 401 -8.73 -25.94 -35.78
CA SER A 401 -7.33 -25.51 -35.98
C SER A 401 -7.20 -24.29 -36.90
N ARG A 402 -8.06 -24.14 -37.93
CA ARG A 402 -8.11 -22.94 -38.78
C ARG A 402 -8.54 -21.72 -37.96
N ARG A 403 -9.57 -21.86 -37.12
CA ARG A 403 -10.07 -20.77 -36.25
C ARG A 403 -9.04 -20.36 -35.20
N ARG A 404 -8.34 -21.32 -34.59
CA ARG A 404 -7.23 -21.07 -33.64
C ARG A 404 -6.09 -20.29 -34.30
N TRP A 405 -5.74 -20.64 -35.54
CA TRP A 405 -4.76 -19.89 -36.33
C TRP A 405 -5.24 -18.47 -36.61
N MET A 406 -6.46 -18.28 -37.13
CA MET A 406 -7.04 -16.96 -37.41
C MET A 406 -7.09 -16.07 -36.16
N LEU A 407 -7.51 -16.61 -35.02
CA LEU A 407 -7.54 -15.89 -33.75
C LEU A 407 -6.13 -15.50 -33.29
N SER A 408 -5.14 -16.38 -33.47
CA SER A 408 -3.74 -16.10 -33.10
C SER A 408 -3.14 -15.00 -33.98
N VAL A 409 -3.43 -15.03 -35.29
CA VAL A 409 -3.05 -13.97 -36.24
C VAL A 409 -3.71 -12.65 -35.86
N ALA A 410 -5.01 -12.67 -35.58
CA ALA A 410 -5.76 -11.50 -35.15
C ALA A 410 -5.13 -10.88 -33.88
N ARG A 411 -4.81 -11.68 -32.87
CA ARG A 411 -4.15 -11.19 -31.64
C ARG A 411 -2.78 -10.54 -31.89
N CYS A 412 -1.99 -11.10 -32.80
CA CYS A 412 -0.71 -10.51 -33.18
C CYS A 412 -0.91 -9.17 -33.91
N GLN A 413 -1.83 -9.12 -34.87
CA GLN A 413 -2.16 -7.91 -35.63
C GLN A 413 -2.73 -6.80 -34.74
N LEU A 414 -3.61 -7.14 -33.79
CA LEU A 414 -4.12 -6.22 -32.77
C LEU A 414 -2.97 -5.56 -32.00
N ARG A 415 -2.02 -6.35 -31.50
CA ARG A 415 -0.87 -5.82 -30.73
C ARG A 415 0.11 -5.01 -31.57
N LEU A 416 0.16 -5.23 -32.88
CA LEU A 416 0.94 -4.43 -33.83
C LEU A 416 0.19 -3.17 -34.32
N GLY A 417 -1.04 -2.94 -33.86
CA GLY A 417 -1.87 -1.80 -34.28
C GLY A 417 -2.50 -1.95 -35.66
N ARG A 418 -2.47 -3.15 -36.28
CA ARG A 418 -3.09 -3.43 -37.59
C ARG A 418 -4.58 -3.76 -37.42
N HIS A 419 -5.36 -2.79 -36.97
CA HIS A 419 -6.74 -3.00 -36.51
C HIS A 419 -7.68 -3.57 -37.59
N GLU A 420 -7.56 -3.13 -38.85
CA GLU A 420 -8.44 -3.62 -39.94
C GLU A 420 -8.18 -5.09 -40.29
N GLU A 421 -6.90 -5.48 -40.44
CA GLU A 421 -6.52 -6.86 -40.69
C GLU A 421 -6.92 -7.76 -39.52
N SER A 422 -6.67 -7.27 -38.30
CA SER A 422 -7.06 -7.96 -37.07
C SER A 422 -8.57 -8.18 -36.99
N MET A 423 -9.37 -7.18 -37.36
CA MET A 423 -10.84 -7.26 -37.35
C MET A 423 -11.34 -8.30 -38.35
N ARG A 424 -10.72 -8.38 -39.53
CA ARG A 424 -11.07 -9.37 -40.56
C ARG A 424 -10.86 -10.79 -40.05
N HIS A 425 -9.67 -11.10 -39.53
CA HIS A 425 -9.34 -12.43 -39.02
C HIS A 425 -10.16 -12.78 -37.77
N ALA A 426 -10.38 -11.84 -36.85
CA ALA A 426 -11.19 -12.07 -35.65
C ALA A 426 -12.64 -12.42 -36.03
N ARG A 427 -13.27 -11.70 -36.97
CA ARG A 427 -14.63 -12.01 -37.44
C ARG A 427 -14.72 -13.36 -38.16
N GLN A 428 -13.69 -13.73 -38.93
CA GLN A 428 -13.64 -15.03 -39.61
C GLN A 428 -13.46 -16.20 -38.64
N ALA A 429 -12.90 -15.96 -37.45
CA ALA A 429 -12.74 -16.98 -36.41
C ALA A 429 -14.03 -17.23 -35.60
N VAL A 430 -15.03 -16.33 -35.66
CA VAL A 430 -16.32 -16.47 -34.96
C VAL A 430 -17.21 -17.46 -35.71
N ASP A 431 -17.71 -18.47 -34.99
CA ASP A 431 -18.74 -19.39 -35.48
C ASP A 431 -19.91 -19.43 -34.50
N ASN A 432 -21.03 -18.81 -34.88
CA ASN A 432 -22.23 -18.75 -34.05
C ASN A 432 -22.97 -20.10 -33.97
N ASP A 433 -22.65 -21.05 -34.86
CA ASP A 433 -23.26 -22.39 -34.89
C ASP A 433 -22.40 -23.42 -34.13
N ALA A 434 -21.30 -22.99 -33.50
CA ALA A 434 -20.43 -23.85 -32.72
C ALA A 434 -21.18 -24.50 -31.54
N THR A 435 -21.11 -25.83 -31.45
CA THR A 435 -21.78 -26.60 -30.38
C THR A 435 -20.78 -27.32 -29.46
N GLU A 436 -19.58 -27.62 -29.94
CA GLU A 436 -18.54 -28.25 -29.14
C GLU A 436 -17.86 -27.22 -28.23
N ALA A 437 -17.57 -27.59 -26.98
CA ALA A 437 -17.01 -26.69 -25.97
C ALA A 437 -15.73 -25.96 -26.43
N GLY A 438 -14.83 -26.65 -27.15
CA GLY A 438 -13.60 -26.05 -27.68
C GLY A 438 -13.85 -25.04 -28.80
N GLU A 439 -14.84 -25.27 -29.66
CA GLU A 439 -15.22 -24.34 -30.72
C GLU A 439 -15.95 -23.12 -30.16
N VAL A 440 -16.81 -23.32 -29.16
CA VAL A 440 -17.48 -22.25 -28.42
C VAL A 440 -16.43 -21.38 -27.71
N ALA A 441 -15.44 -21.99 -27.05
CA ALA A 441 -14.35 -21.25 -26.40
C ALA A 441 -13.58 -20.34 -27.37
N VAL A 442 -13.15 -20.87 -28.53
CA VAL A 442 -12.45 -20.09 -29.56
C VAL A 442 -13.34 -18.99 -30.12
N THR A 443 -14.64 -19.26 -30.30
CA THR A 443 -15.63 -18.27 -30.75
C THR A 443 -15.74 -17.12 -29.75
N LEU A 444 -15.87 -17.40 -28.45
CA LEU A 444 -15.96 -16.37 -27.41
C LEU A 444 -14.66 -15.55 -27.29
N GLU A 445 -13.50 -16.20 -27.40
CA GLU A 445 -12.21 -15.50 -27.45
C GLU A 445 -12.09 -14.59 -28.69
N ALA A 446 -12.63 -15.01 -29.84
CA ALA A 446 -12.68 -14.22 -31.06
C ALA A 446 -13.64 -13.03 -30.93
N ARG A 447 -14.84 -13.24 -30.34
CA ARG A 447 -15.78 -12.17 -29.99
C ARG A 447 -15.15 -11.16 -29.02
N ALA A 448 -14.38 -11.62 -28.04
CA ALA A 448 -13.62 -10.74 -27.15
C ALA A 448 -12.62 -9.86 -27.92
N CYS A 449 -11.91 -10.44 -28.89
CA CYS A 449 -11.02 -9.70 -29.78
C CYS A 449 -11.77 -8.68 -30.65
N VAL A 450 -12.95 -9.04 -31.18
CA VAL A 450 -13.81 -8.13 -31.94
C VAL A 450 -14.28 -6.96 -31.08
N GLY A 451 -14.75 -7.21 -29.87
CA GLY A 451 -15.18 -6.17 -28.92
C GLY A 451 -14.05 -5.19 -28.58
N LEU A 452 -12.84 -5.70 -28.31
CA LEU A 452 -11.67 -4.83 -28.10
C LEU A 452 -11.37 -3.95 -29.32
N LEU A 453 -11.38 -4.53 -30.52
CA LEU A 453 -11.14 -3.78 -31.76
C LEU A 453 -12.22 -2.72 -32.01
N GLN A 454 -13.49 -3.02 -31.74
CA GLN A 454 -14.57 -2.03 -31.79
C GLN A 454 -14.28 -0.84 -30.87
N SER A 455 -13.84 -1.11 -29.63
CA SER A 455 -13.44 -0.08 -28.68
C SER A 455 -12.19 0.72 -29.11
N TYR A 456 -11.23 0.09 -29.77
CA TYR A 456 -10.07 0.79 -30.36
C TYR A 456 -10.45 1.64 -31.57
N CYS A 457 -11.44 1.22 -32.34
CA CYS A 457 -11.98 1.98 -33.47
C CYS A 457 -13.02 3.06 -33.06
N GLY A 458 -13.32 3.20 -31.77
CA GLY A 458 -14.22 4.24 -31.23
C GLY A 458 -15.69 3.82 -31.07
N ASP A 459 -16.06 2.59 -31.43
CA ASP A 459 -17.40 2.02 -31.21
C ASP A 459 -17.51 1.38 -29.82
N HIS A 460 -17.49 2.23 -28.78
CA HIS A 460 -17.54 1.78 -27.38
C HIS A 460 -18.87 1.09 -27.04
N ALA A 461 -19.99 1.58 -27.57
CA ALA A 461 -21.31 1.01 -27.32
C ALA A 461 -21.55 -0.32 -28.05
N GLY A 462 -20.98 -0.49 -29.25
CA GLY A 462 -20.94 -1.79 -29.93
C GLY A 462 -20.07 -2.80 -29.17
N ALA A 463 -18.87 -2.37 -28.76
CA ALA A 463 -17.96 -3.19 -27.96
C ALA A 463 -18.60 -3.68 -26.66
N GLU A 464 -19.24 -2.79 -25.90
CA GLU A 464 -19.91 -3.13 -24.65
C GLU A 464 -21.01 -4.17 -24.85
N ARG A 465 -21.89 -3.97 -25.85
CA ARG A 465 -22.97 -4.92 -26.15
C ARG A 465 -22.43 -6.30 -26.54
N GLU A 466 -21.43 -6.33 -27.40
CA GLU A 466 -20.80 -7.56 -27.88
C GLU A 466 -20.14 -8.33 -26.72
N LEU A 467 -19.43 -7.63 -25.84
CA LEU A 467 -18.70 -8.22 -24.73
C LEU A 467 -19.62 -8.64 -23.57
N LEU A 468 -20.70 -7.92 -23.31
CA LEU A 468 -21.72 -8.33 -22.33
C LEU A 468 -22.42 -9.62 -22.76
N ASP A 469 -22.80 -9.74 -24.03
CA ASP A 469 -23.39 -10.97 -24.57
C ASP A 469 -22.39 -12.13 -24.53
N ALA A 470 -21.15 -11.90 -24.95
CA ALA A 470 -20.09 -12.91 -24.84
C ALA A 470 -19.82 -13.33 -23.38
N ALA A 471 -19.91 -12.41 -22.41
CA ALA A 471 -19.70 -12.73 -20.99
C ALA A 471 -20.78 -13.67 -20.44
N VAL A 472 -22.04 -13.49 -20.86
CA VAL A 472 -23.15 -14.39 -20.50
C VAL A 472 -22.90 -15.80 -21.04
N LEU A 473 -22.48 -15.91 -22.30
CA LEU A 473 -22.15 -17.21 -22.91
C LEU A 473 -20.92 -17.86 -22.28
N ALA A 474 -19.89 -17.07 -21.94
CA ALA A 474 -18.70 -17.57 -21.26
C ALA A 474 -19.02 -18.15 -19.87
N ARG A 475 -19.89 -17.48 -19.11
CA ARG A 475 -20.42 -18.01 -17.84
C ARG A 475 -21.17 -19.31 -18.02
N ALA A 476 -21.96 -19.44 -19.10
CA ALA A 476 -22.68 -20.66 -19.41
C ALA A 476 -21.77 -21.83 -19.82
N LEU A 477 -20.63 -21.54 -20.46
CA LEU A 477 -19.60 -22.53 -20.82
C LEU A 477 -18.90 -23.12 -19.58
N ALA A 478 -18.92 -22.40 -18.44
CA ALA A 478 -18.24 -22.75 -17.19
C ALA A 478 -16.71 -22.93 -17.33
N ASP A 479 -16.10 -22.34 -18.36
CA ASP A 479 -14.65 -22.25 -18.52
C ASP A 479 -14.15 -20.91 -17.97
N LYS A 480 -13.50 -20.95 -16.80
CA LYS A 480 -13.01 -19.76 -16.10
C LYS A 480 -11.91 -19.01 -16.85
N ARG A 481 -11.14 -19.69 -17.70
CA ARG A 481 -10.11 -19.04 -18.53
C ARG A 481 -10.78 -18.16 -19.58
N VAL A 482 -11.79 -18.70 -20.28
CA VAL A 482 -12.54 -17.95 -21.30
C VAL A 482 -13.33 -16.80 -20.65
N GLU A 483 -13.97 -17.06 -19.51
CA GLU A 483 -14.68 -16.02 -18.74
C GLU A 483 -13.74 -14.86 -18.37
N SER A 484 -12.53 -15.16 -17.87
CA SER A 484 -11.53 -14.14 -17.55
C SER A 484 -11.11 -13.29 -18.77
N ILE A 485 -10.88 -13.92 -19.92
CA ILE A 485 -10.51 -13.22 -21.17
C ILE A 485 -11.61 -12.28 -21.62
N VAL A 486 -12.87 -12.72 -21.60
CA VAL A 486 -14.02 -11.92 -22.02
C VAL A 486 -14.27 -10.76 -21.04
N LEU A 487 -14.28 -11.03 -19.73
CA LEU A 487 -14.47 -9.99 -18.71
C LEU A 487 -13.32 -8.97 -18.70
N GLY A 488 -12.07 -9.41 -18.86
CA GLY A 488 -10.93 -8.51 -18.98
C GLY A 488 -11.03 -7.63 -20.24
N SER A 489 -11.56 -8.17 -21.34
CA SER A 489 -11.82 -7.41 -22.56
C SER A 489 -12.96 -6.39 -22.39
N LEU A 490 -14.04 -6.80 -21.72
CA LEU A 490 -15.15 -5.93 -21.32
C LEU A 490 -14.67 -4.77 -20.46
N ALA A 491 -13.83 -5.05 -19.45
CA ALA A 491 -13.29 -4.05 -18.56
C ALA A 491 -12.46 -3.00 -19.31
N VAL A 492 -11.60 -3.41 -20.26
CA VAL A 492 -10.86 -2.47 -21.13
C VAL A 492 -11.82 -1.64 -21.98
N ALA A 493 -12.88 -2.24 -22.53
CA ALA A 493 -13.86 -1.51 -23.33
C ALA A 493 -14.64 -0.48 -22.50
N LEU A 494 -15.06 -0.84 -21.29
CA LEU A 494 -15.74 0.03 -20.32
C LEU A 494 -14.84 1.17 -19.86
N GLN A 495 -13.56 0.90 -19.57
CA GLN A 495 -12.58 1.92 -19.21
C GLN A 495 -12.42 2.94 -20.33
N ARG A 496 -12.29 2.48 -21.58
CA ARG A 496 -12.19 3.37 -22.76
C ARG A 496 -13.48 4.13 -23.04
N GLY A 497 -14.62 3.61 -22.59
CA GLY A 497 -15.92 4.29 -22.60
C GLY A 497 -16.19 5.18 -21.39
N ASP A 498 -15.18 5.49 -20.57
CA ASP A 498 -15.23 6.35 -19.38
C ASP A 498 -16.16 5.84 -18.25
N LYS A 499 -16.46 4.54 -18.23
CA LYS A 499 -17.26 3.87 -17.18
C LYS A 499 -16.35 3.22 -16.13
N LEU A 500 -15.57 4.04 -15.41
CA LEU A 500 -14.48 3.57 -14.54
C LEU A 500 -14.94 2.61 -13.43
N GLY A 501 -16.08 2.90 -12.78
CA GLY A 501 -16.61 2.04 -11.71
C GLY A 501 -17.07 0.66 -12.19
N GLU A 502 -17.65 0.56 -13.39
CA GLU A 502 -18.03 -0.71 -14.00
C GLU A 502 -16.78 -1.46 -14.50
N ALA A 503 -15.81 -0.74 -15.06
CA ALA A 503 -14.53 -1.30 -15.48
C ALA A 503 -13.77 -1.94 -14.31
N ARG A 504 -13.75 -1.29 -13.13
CA ARG A 504 -13.13 -1.82 -11.91
C ARG A 504 -13.73 -3.17 -11.52
N ARG A 505 -15.07 -3.25 -11.43
CA ARG A 505 -15.78 -4.50 -11.10
C ARG A 505 -15.49 -5.59 -12.12
N ALA A 506 -15.52 -5.26 -13.41
CA ALA A 506 -15.21 -6.23 -14.47
C ALA A 506 -13.76 -6.74 -14.42
N PHE A 507 -12.78 -5.89 -14.05
CA PHE A 507 -11.41 -6.33 -13.83
C PHE A 507 -11.25 -7.19 -12.57
N GLU A 508 -11.94 -6.86 -11.47
CA GLU A 508 -11.94 -7.65 -10.24
C GLU A 508 -12.53 -9.06 -10.50
N GLU A 509 -13.68 -9.14 -11.18
CA GLU A 509 -14.27 -10.42 -11.59
C GLU A 509 -13.36 -11.20 -12.56
N ALA A 510 -12.70 -10.52 -13.50
CA ALA A 510 -11.74 -11.14 -14.41
C ALA A 510 -10.51 -11.68 -13.67
N LEU A 511 -10.06 -11.00 -12.61
CA LEU A 511 -8.94 -11.42 -11.76
C LEU A 511 -9.31 -12.68 -10.99
N GLU A 512 -10.50 -12.71 -10.37
CA GLU A 512 -11.00 -13.90 -9.66
C GLU A 512 -11.11 -15.10 -10.61
N CYS A 513 -11.63 -14.90 -11.82
CA CYS A 513 -11.71 -15.96 -12.83
C CYS A 513 -10.32 -16.44 -13.27
N ALA A 514 -9.35 -15.54 -13.43
CA ALA A 514 -7.97 -15.91 -13.76
C ALA A 514 -7.30 -16.73 -12.66
N GLU A 515 -7.49 -16.34 -11.39
CA GLU A 515 -6.99 -17.07 -10.22
C GLU A 515 -7.62 -18.47 -10.14
N GLN A 516 -8.94 -18.59 -10.37
CA GLN A 516 -9.63 -19.89 -10.42
C GLN A 516 -9.19 -20.77 -11.60
N ALA A 517 -8.87 -20.17 -12.75
CA ALA A 517 -8.36 -20.88 -13.92
C ALA A 517 -6.89 -21.32 -13.76
N GLY A 518 -6.16 -20.79 -12.77
CA GLY A 518 -4.73 -21.00 -12.64
C GLY A 518 -3.91 -20.32 -13.74
N ASP A 519 -4.42 -19.24 -14.36
CA ASP A 519 -3.73 -18.49 -15.41
C ASP A 519 -2.87 -17.36 -14.83
N ALA A 520 -1.60 -17.67 -14.56
CA ALA A 520 -0.63 -16.72 -14.00
C ALA A 520 -0.36 -15.54 -14.93
N GLY A 521 -0.43 -15.79 -16.24
CA GLY A 521 -0.32 -14.77 -17.25
C GLY A 521 -1.45 -13.76 -17.12
N ALA A 522 -2.70 -14.23 -17.13
CA ALA A 522 -3.88 -13.38 -17.04
C ALA A 522 -3.90 -12.60 -15.72
N VAL A 523 -3.59 -13.23 -14.58
CA VAL A 523 -3.48 -12.54 -13.28
C VAL A 523 -2.51 -11.36 -13.34
N ALA A 524 -1.30 -11.56 -13.87
CA ALA A 524 -0.32 -10.48 -14.01
C ALA A 524 -0.84 -9.31 -14.87
N ASN A 525 -1.51 -9.63 -15.97
CA ASN A 525 -2.03 -8.63 -16.91
C ASN A 525 -3.24 -7.87 -16.35
N THR A 526 -4.15 -8.56 -15.68
CA THR A 526 -5.32 -7.95 -15.05
C THR A 526 -4.91 -7.04 -13.89
N ARG A 527 -3.92 -7.45 -13.07
CA ARG A 527 -3.35 -6.58 -12.03
C ARG A 527 -2.68 -5.33 -12.62
N LEU A 528 -1.94 -5.45 -13.73
CA LEU A 528 -1.40 -4.28 -14.44
C LEU A 528 -2.50 -3.29 -14.87
N ASN A 529 -3.62 -3.80 -15.39
CA ASN A 529 -4.73 -2.95 -15.82
C ASN A 529 -5.47 -2.31 -14.64
N LEU A 530 -5.70 -3.06 -13.55
CA LEU A 530 -6.22 -2.51 -12.30
C LEU A 530 -5.34 -1.38 -11.75
N ALA A 531 -4.02 -1.52 -11.85
CA ALA A 531 -3.12 -0.45 -11.46
C ALA A 531 -3.29 0.83 -12.31
N VAL A 532 -3.47 0.68 -13.62
CA VAL A 532 -3.74 1.82 -14.51
C VAL A 532 -5.05 2.50 -14.12
N LEU A 533 -6.09 1.72 -13.82
CA LEU A 533 -7.39 2.24 -13.40
C LEU A 533 -7.31 2.96 -12.04
N ALA A 534 -6.65 2.36 -11.05
CA ALA A 534 -6.42 2.96 -9.74
C ALA A 534 -5.63 4.29 -9.85
N ASN A 535 -4.66 4.35 -10.76
CA ASN A 535 -3.93 5.58 -11.04
C ASN A 535 -4.83 6.69 -11.64
N ILE A 536 -5.75 6.36 -12.54
CA ILE A 536 -6.74 7.30 -13.12
C ILE A 536 -7.67 7.83 -12.01
N GLU A 537 -8.12 6.97 -11.10
CA GLU A 537 -8.97 7.36 -9.96
C GLU A 537 -8.22 8.14 -8.87
N GLY A 538 -6.88 8.19 -8.96
CA GLY A 538 -6.01 8.85 -8.00
C GLY A 538 -5.75 8.06 -6.73
N ASP A 539 -6.02 6.75 -6.72
CA ASP A 539 -5.60 5.82 -5.67
C ASP A 539 -4.20 5.27 -5.99
N LEU A 540 -3.21 6.11 -5.70
CA LEU A 540 -1.80 5.83 -5.95
C LEU A 540 -1.28 4.63 -5.13
N ALA A 541 -1.91 4.33 -4.00
CA ALA A 541 -1.50 3.24 -3.13
C ALA A 541 -1.97 1.90 -3.67
N ASP A 542 -3.23 1.83 -4.07
CA ASP A 542 -3.80 0.66 -4.76
C ASP A 542 -3.06 0.41 -6.09
N ALA A 543 -2.72 1.48 -6.82
CA ALA A 543 -1.91 1.40 -8.03
C ALA A 543 -0.52 0.76 -7.76
N SER A 544 0.20 1.22 -6.73
CA SER A 544 1.51 0.65 -6.35
C SER A 544 1.39 -0.84 -6.00
N LYS A 545 0.39 -1.22 -5.21
CA LYS A 545 0.13 -2.61 -4.80
C LYS A 545 -0.11 -3.52 -6.01
N HIS A 546 -0.96 -3.08 -6.93
CA HIS A 546 -1.25 -3.83 -8.14
C HIS A 546 -0.04 -3.95 -9.08
N LEU A 547 0.79 -2.91 -9.19
CA LEU A 547 2.03 -2.95 -9.99
C LEU A 547 3.04 -3.93 -9.42
N GLU A 548 3.31 -3.87 -8.11
CA GLU A 548 4.25 -4.79 -7.45
C GLU A 548 3.82 -6.25 -7.62
N ALA A 549 2.53 -6.52 -7.46
CA ALA A 549 1.95 -7.83 -7.72
C ALA A 549 2.03 -8.27 -9.18
N ALA A 550 1.78 -7.37 -10.13
CA ALA A 550 1.86 -7.65 -11.56
C ALA A 550 3.30 -7.95 -12.00
N ILE A 551 4.29 -7.25 -11.43
CA ILE A 551 5.71 -7.48 -11.65
C ILE A 551 6.12 -8.85 -11.08
N ASP A 552 5.75 -9.13 -9.83
CA ASP A 552 6.08 -10.40 -9.17
C ASP A 552 5.47 -11.60 -9.91
N MET A 553 4.17 -11.56 -10.23
CA MET A 553 3.52 -12.62 -10.98
C MET A 553 4.05 -12.72 -12.42
N GLY A 554 4.22 -11.58 -13.11
CA GLY A 554 4.69 -11.54 -14.49
C GLY A 554 6.08 -12.15 -14.66
N ARG A 555 7.00 -11.91 -13.71
CA ARG A 555 8.32 -12.54 -13.71
C ARG A 555 8.25 -14.04 -13.53
N ARG A 556 7.48 -14.49 -12.52
CA ARG A 556 7.31 -15.93 -12.25
C ARG A 556 6.66 -16.66 -13.41
N ALA A 557 5.72 -16.02 -14.10
CA ALA A 557 5.03 -16.57 -15.25
C ALA A 557 5.89 -16.58 -16.54
N GLY A 558 7.01 -15.83 -16.57
CA GLY A 558 7.78 -15.60 -17.80
C GLY A 558 7.13 -14.60 -18.77
N ARG A 559 6.21 -13.75 -18.29
CA ARG A 559 5.47 -12.77 -19.08
C ARG A 559 6.24 -11.45 -19.16
N GLY A 560 7.30 -11.46 -19.96
CA GLY A 560 8.28 -10.37 -20.03
C GLY A 560 7.69 -9.01 -20.43
N SER A 561 6.80 -8.96 -21.42
CA SER A 561 6.17 -7.71 -21.87
C SER A 561 5.35 -7.01 -20.77
N THR A 562 4.46 -7.75 -20.10
CA THR A 562 3.65 -7.25 -18.98
C THR A 562 4.53 -6.78 -17.82
N THR A 563 5.59 -7.54 -17.50
CA THR A 563 6.57 -7.16 -16.47
C THR A 563 7.23 -5.82 -16.80
N ARG A 564 7.71 -5.64 -18.04
CA ARG A 564 8.39 -4.40 -18.48
C ARG A 564 7.44 -3.20 -18.48
N GLN A 565 6.18 -3.38 -18.90
CA GLN A 565 5.17 -2.32 -18.82
C GLN A 565 4.84 -1.95 -17.36
N ALA A 566 4.70 -2.95 -16.48
CA ALA A 566 4.44 -2.71 -15.07
C ALA A 566 5.62 -1.98 -14.39
N LEU A 567 6.87 -2.31 -14.75
CA LEU A 567 8.06 -1.59 -14.28
C LEU A 567 8.09 -0.13 -14.76
N LEU A 568 7.72 0.14 -16.02
CA LEU A 568 7.60 1.52 -16.52
C LEU A 568 6.54 2.32 -15.76
N ASN A 569 5.37 1.71 -15.51
CA ASN A 569 4.30 2.34 -14.75
C ASN A 569 4.68 2.56 -13.29
N LEU A 570 5.42 1.62 -12.68
CA LEU A 570 5.93 1.76 -11.31
C LEU A 570 6.99 2.87 -11.24
N ALA A 571 7.89 2.95 -12.22
CA ALA A 571 8.86 4.04 -12.30
C ALA A 571 8.16 5.40 -12.42
N HIS A 572 7.12 5.51 -13.25
CA HIS A 572 6.31 6.72 -13.35
C HIS A 572 5.71 7.11 -11.99
N LEU A 573 5.10 6.15 -11.30
CA LEU A 573 4.51 6.35 -9.99
C LEU A 573 5.55 6.73 -8.93
N ASP A 574 6.71 6.07 -8.92
CA ASP A 574 7.82 6.38 -8.01
C ASP A 574 8.35 7.81 -8.26
N ILE A 575 8.49 8.24 -9.53
CA ILE A 575 8.87 9.63 -9.85
C ILE A 575 7.81 10.60 -9.32
N TYR A 576 6.53 10.31 -9.57
CA TYR A 576 5.44 11.14 -9.07
C TYR A 576 5.41 11.23 -7.55
N LEU A 577 5.71 10.13 -6.85
CA LEU A 577 5.74 10.07 -5.40
C LEU A 577 6.99 10.70 -4.79
N GLY A 578 8.06 10.97 -5.56
CA GLY A 578 9.33 11.50 -5.06
C GLY A 578 10.37 10.43 -4.68
N ARG A 579 10.17 9.17 -5.10
CA ARG A 579 11.09 8.03 -4.93
C ARG A 579 12.11 7.96 -6.06
N TYR A 580 12.92 9.01 -6.21
CA TYR A 580 13.75 9.21 -7.40
C TYR A 580 14.88 8.17 -7.56
N ALA A 581 15.52 7.72 -6.48
CA ALA A 581 16.57 6.70 -6.54
C ALA A 581 15.98 5.33 -6.90
N ARG A 582 14.81 4.98 -6.36
CA ARG A 582 14.09 3.76 -6.76
C ARG A 582 13.71 3.80 -8.24
N ALA A 583 13.14 4.91 -8.70
CA ALA A 583 12.81 5.11 -10.11
C ALA A 583 14.06 5.02 -11.01
N ARG A 584 15.17 5.66 -10.62
CA ARG A 584 16.45 5.62 -11.36
C ARG A 584 16.97 4.19 -11.49
N SER A 585 16.90 3.39 -10.42
CA SER A 585 17.28 1.98 -10.42
C SER A 585 16.42 1.16 -11.39
N GLY A 586 15.08 1.31 -11.29
CA GLY A 586 14.15 0.63 -12.17
C GLY A 586 14.35 0.97 -13.66
N LEU A 587 14.53 2.26 -13.97
CA LEU A 587 14.77 2.73 -15.34
C LEU A 587 16.13 2.24 -15.88
N ALA A 588 17.19 2.24 -15.07
CA ALA A 588 18.48 1.70 -15.47
C ALA A 588 18.39 0.21 -15.83
N SER A 589 17.68 -0.58 -15.02
CA SER A 589 17.43 -2.00 -15.32
C SER A 589 16.63 -2.22 -16.61
N LEU A 590 15.66 -1.34 -16.90
CA LEU A 590 14.92 -1.38 -18.17
C LEU A 590 15.81 -0.95 -19.36
N ALA A 591 16.70 0.01 -19.16
CA ALA A 591 17.64 0.49 -20.17
C ALA A 591 18.67 -0.60 -20.57
N GLU A 592 19.11 -1.44 -19.63
CA GLU A 592 19.93 -2.63 -19.95
C GLU A 592 19.20 -3.62 -20.86
N GLN A 593 17.86 -3.65 -20.79
CA GLN A 593 17.00 -4.53 -21.60
C GLN A 593 16.37 -3.81 -22.80
N ARG A 594 16.93 -2.69 -23.23
CA ARG A 594 16.31 -1.80 -24.24
C ARG A 594 15.99 -2.48 -25.56
N GLU A 595 16.81 -3.43 -25.99
CA GLU A 595 16.57 -4.21 -27.21
C GLU A 595 15.29 -5.06 -27.13
N LYS A 596 14.95 -5.57 -25.94
CA LYS A 596 13.76 -6.38 -25.65
C LYS A 596 12.50 -5.54 -25.38
N LEU A 597 12.63 -4.22 -25.31
CA LEU A 597 11.48 -3.32 -25.20
C LEU A 597 10.85 -3.15 -26.59
N ALA A 598 9.51 -3.20 -26.62
CA ALA A 598 8.76 -2.80 -27.80
C ALA A 598 8.99 -1.31 -28.10
N PRO A 599 8.89 -0.86 -29.37
CA PRO A 599 9.21 0.53 -29.74
C PRO A 599 8.47 1.59 -28.91
N ASN A 600 7.20 1.37 -28.59
CA ASN A 600 6.41 2.22 -27.70
C ASN A 600 6.98 2.28 -26.27
N HIS A 601 7.40 1.15 -25.71
CA HIS A 601 8.01 1.10 -24.37
C HIS A 601 9.39 1.75 -24.35
N ARG A 602 10.14 1.74 -25.47
CA ARG A 602 11.41 2.47 -25.59
C ARG A 602 11.20 3.98 -25.55
N ALA A 603 10.18 4.47 -26.27
CA ALA A 603 9.79 5.88 -26.22
C ALA A 603 9.34 6.27 -24.79
N GLN A 604 8.51 5.44 -24.16
CA GLN A 604 8.07 5.65 -22.78
C GLN A 604 9.24 5.67 -21.78
N LEU A 605 10.21 4.78 -21.92
CA LEU A 605 11.44 4.78 -21.10
C LEU A 605 12.16 6.13 -21.19
N VAL A 606 12.37 6.66 -22.40
CA VAL A 606 13.00 7.97 -22.60
C VAL A 606 12.19 9.09 -21.98
N GLY A 607 10.85 9.05 -22.09
CA GLY A 607 9.97 10.02 -21.41
C GLY A 607 10.10 9.97 -19.89
N MET A 608 10.21 8.78 -19.30
CA MET A 608 10.42 8.63 -17.85
C MET A 608 11.82 9.10 -17.41
N GLU A 609 12.85 8.86 -18.22
CA GLU A 609 14.19 9.42 -18.00
C GLU A 609 14.19 10.96 -18.07
N ALA A 610 13.39 11.53 -18.98
CA ALA A 610 13.19 12.97 -19.12
C ALA A 610 12.52 13.55 -17.86
N GLU A 611 11.42 12.94 -17.40
CA GLU A 611 10.70 13.38 -16.21
C GLU A 611 11.56 13.26 -14.95
N LEU A 612 12.28 12.14 -14.78
CA LEU A 612 13.22 11.99 -13.68
C LEU A 612 14.30 13.08 -13.71
N SER A 613 14.89 13.35 -14.87
CA SER A 613 15.89 14.42 -15.06
C SER A 613 15.31 15.79 -14.72
N ALA A 614 14.07 16.06 -15.11
CA ALA A 614 13.37 17.30 -14.80
C ALA A 614 13.16 17.47 -13.29
N ARG A 615 12.81 16.40 -12.58
CA ARG A 615 12.58 16.40 -11.12
C ARG A 615 13.86 16.50 -10.31
N THR A 616 14.98 15.96 -10.81
CA THR A 616 16.28 16.03 -10.13
C THR A 616 17.11 17.27 -10.49
N GLY A 617 16.56 18.21 -11.27
CA GLY A 617 17.22 19.48 -11.61
C GLY A 617 18.13 19.43 -12.83
N GLU A 618 18.19 18.31 -13.56
CA GLU A 618 18.95 18.15 -14.80
C GLU A 618 18.14 18.71 -16.00
N HIS A 619 17.73 19.99 -15.94
CA HIS A 619 16.73 20.57 -16.85
C HIS A 619 17.12 20.56 -18.33
N ALA A 620 18.38 20.86 -18.67
CA ALA A 620 18.86 20.82 -20.06
C ALA A 620 18.76 19.40 -20.65
N ARG A 621 19.21 18.40 -19.88
CA ARG A 621 19.10 16.98 -20.25
C ARG A 621 17.64 16.55 -20.38
N ALA A 622 16.77 17.01 -19.48
CA ALA A 622 15.34 16.72 -19.55
C ALA A 622 14.71 17.23 -20.85
N ALA A 623 15.03 18.46 -21.26
CA ALA A 623 14.54 19.03 -22.52
C ALA A 623 14.98 18.21 -23.75
N GLU A 624 16.26 17.81 -23.81
CA GLU A 624 16.78 16.93 -24.87
C GLU A 624 16.07 15.57 -24.92
N LEU A 625 15.84 14.95 -23.76
CA LEU A 625 15.16 13.67 -23.66
C LEU A 625 13.67 13.78 -24.04
N TYR A 626 12.99 14.86 -23.66
CA TYR A 626 11.60 15.10 -24.07
C TYR A 626 11.46 15.27 -25.58
N GLU A 627 12.38 15.99 -26.23
CA GLU A 627 12.40 16.13 -27.68
C GLU A 627 12.66 14.77 -28.36
N SER A 628 13.62 13.99 -27.85
CA SER A 628 13.89 12.62 -28.34
C SER A 628 12.68 11.70 -28.17
N CYS A 629 11.98 11.79 -27.04
CA CYS A 629 10.75 11.04 -26.75
C CYS A 629 9.64 11.41 -27.76
N GLY A 630 9.42 12.71 -27.99
CA GLY A 630 8.44 13.20 -28.96
C GLY A 630 8.71 12.71 -30.38
N ALA A 631 9.97 12.78 -30.83
CA ALA A 631 10.38 12.29 -32.15
C ALA A 631 10.16 10.76 -32.29
N GLN A 632 10.41 9.98 -31.24
CA GLN A 632 10.15 8.54 -31.25
C GLN A 632 8.65 8.23 -31.34
N TYR A 633 7.79 8.94 -30.60
CA TYR A 633 6.34 8.75 -30.71
C TYR A 633 5.80 9.17 -32.08
N GLU A 634 6.32 10.24 -32.66
CA GLU A 634 5.95 10.69 -34.00
C GLU A 634 6.33 9.66 -35.07
N ALA A 635 7.52 9.06 -34.97
CA ALA A 635 7.93 7.95 -35.84
C ALA A 635 7.02 6.71 -35.74
N LEU A 636 6.33 6.54 -34.61
CA LEU A 636 5.34 5.49 -34.38
C LEU A 636 3.92 5.88 -34.81
N GLY A 637 3.71 7.08 -35.35
CA GLY A 637 2.38 7.61 -35.68
C GLY A 637 1.52 7.96 -34.47
N ARG A 638 2.12 8.04 -33.27
CA ARG A 638 1.44 8.40 -32.02
C ARG A 638 1.52 9.91 -31.77
N SER A 639 0.76 10.68 -32.55
CA SER A 639 0.82 12.15 -32.57
C SER A 639 0.43 12.80 -31.23
N VAL A 640 -0.53 12.22 -30.50
CA VAL A 640 -0.97 12.75 -29.20
C VAL A 640 0.14 12.61 -28.15
N ASP A 641 0.75 11.43 -28.03
CA ASP A 641 1.86 11.20 -27.10
C ASP A 641 3.10 12.04 -27.46
N ALA A 642 3.35 12.22 -28.76
CA ALA A 642 4.42 13.10 -29.24
C ALA A 642 4.18 14.57 -28.85
N ALA A 643 2.93 15.04 -28.99
CA ALA A 643 2.54 16.39 -28.59
C ALA A 643 2.67 16.59 -27.07
N GLU A 644 2.26 15.61 -26.26
CA GLU A 644 2.38 15.64 -24.81
C GLU A 644 3.86 15.75 -24.37
N ALA A 645 4.73 14.89 -24.91
CA ALA A 645 6.16 14.92 -24.60
C ALA A 645 6.82 16.26 -24.96
N ARG A 646 6.45 16.84 -26.11
CA ARG A 646 6.93 18.18 -26.54
C ARG A 646 6.45 19.29 -25.61
N LEU A 647 5.18 19.28 -25.20
CA LEU A 647 4.63 20.29 -24.30
C LEU A 647 5.28 20.23 -22.92
N GLU A 648 5.56 19.04 -22.39
CA GLU A 648 6.32 18.88 -21.14
C GLU A 648 7.76 19.40 -21.29
N GLY A 649 8.43 19.10 -22.41
CA GLY A 649 9.74 19.66 -22.74
C GLY A 649 9.74 21.19 -22.78
N VAL A 650 8.70 21.80 -23.38
CA VAL A 650 8.50 23.26 -23.40
C VAL A 650 8.29 23.81 -21.99
N LEU A 651 7.48 23.17 -21.15
CA LEU A 651 7.25 23.62 -19.77
C LEU A 651 8.53 23.64 -18.94
N ILE A 652 9.37 22.61 -19.06
CA ILE A 652 10.67 22.55 -18.38
C ILE A 652 11.61 23.62 -18.92
N SER A 653 11.69 23.78 -20.24
CA SER A 653 12.56 24.76 -20.88
C SER A 653 12.17 26.19 -20.51
N ALA A 654 10.87 26.53 -20.55
CA ALA A 654 10.36 27.84 -20.18
C ALA A 654 10.60 28.16 -18.70
N ARG A 655 10.34 27.21 -17.79
CA ARG A 655 10.56 27.41 -16.33
C ARG A 655 12.03 27.59 -15.96
N SER A 656 12.93 26.97 -16.73
CA SER A 656 14.38 27.04 -16.50
C SER A 656 15.06 28.14 -17.31
N GLU A 657 14.32 28.87 -18.15
CA GLU A 657 14.81 29.85 -19.11
C GLU A 657 15.92 29.29 -20.04
N ILE A 658 15.87 27.99 -20.35
CA ILE A 658 16.84 27.30 -21.20
C ILE A 658 16.28 27.18 -22.62
N GLY A 659 16.70 28.06 -23.52
CA GLY A 659 16.34 28.03 -24.95
C GLY A 659 15.70 29.32 -25.46
N ASP A 660 15.02 29.24 -26.61
CA ASP A 660 14.41 30.38 -27.30
C ASP A 660 12.86 30.30 -27.27
N PRO A 661 12.15 31.32 -26.72
CA PRO A 661 10.70 31.40 -26.73
C PRO A 661 10.03 31.26 -28.10
N VAL A 662 10.73 31.62 -29.19
CA VAL A 662 10.22 31.45 -30.56
C VAL A 662 10.14 29.96 -30.93
N VAL A 663 11.15 29.18 -30.55
CA VAL A 663 11.19 27.73 -30.78
C VAL A 663 10.08 27.04 -29.98
N TRP A 664 9.88 27.43 -28.72
CA TRP A 664 8.82 26.88 -27.88
C TRP A 664 7.43 27.20 -28.42
N SER A 665 7.21 28.43 -28.90
CA SER A 665 5.94 28.84 -29.51
C SER A 665 5.62 27.99 -30.74
N LYS A 666 6.62 27.72 -31.59
CA LYS A 666 6.48 26.83 -32.75
C LYS A 666 6.16 25.38 -32.34
N ALA A 667 6.81 24.87 -31.29
CA ALA A 667 6.54 23.53 -30.77
C ALA A 667 5.10 23.42 -30.22
N ILE A 668 4.60 24.46 -29.54
CA ILE A 668 3.21 24.54 -29.10
C ILE A 668 2.24 24.53 -30.29
N GLU A 669 2.50 25.31 -31.35
CA GLU A 669 1.67 25.32 -32.55
C GLU A 669 1.62 23.94 -33.23
N GLN A 670 2.75 23.24 -33.29
CA GLN A 670 2.81 21.86 -33.79
C GLN A 670 2.06 20.87 -32.89
N ALA A 671 2.10 21.03 -31.58
CA ALA A 671 1.32 20.22 -30.66
C ALA A 671 -0.19 20.48 -30.82
N MET A 672 -0.59 21.74 -31.05
CA MET A 672 -2.00 22.13 -31.23
C MET A 672 -2.67 21.43 -32.40
N THR A 673 -1.98 21.30 -33.54
CA THR A 673 -2.55 20.60 -34.71
C THR A 673 -2.84 19.13 -34.40
N SER A 674 -2.01 18.51 -33.56
CA SER A 674 -2.13 17.11 -33.15
C SER A 674 -3.18 16.88 -32.05
N LEU A 675 -3.51 17.90 -31.26
CA LEU A 675 -4.40 17.80 -30.08
C LEU A 675 -5.85 18.27 -30.32
N SER A 676 -6.23 18.55 -31.57
CA SER A 676 -7.48 19.24 -31.94
C SER A 676 -8.81 18.60 -31.46
N GLY A 677 -8.80 17.37 -30.94
CA GLY A 677 -9.99 16.66 -30.42
C GLY A 677 -9.93 16.17 -28.96
N ALA A 678 -8.78 16.25 -28.27
CA ALA A 678 -8.60 15.64 -26.94
C ALA A 678 -8.78 16.66 -25.81
N THR A 679 -9.85 16.55 -25.02
CA THR A 679 -10.14 17.45 -23.88
C THR A 679 -9.11 17.31 -22.76
N ALA A 680 -8.61 16.09 -22.51
CA ALA A 680 -7.68 15.75 -21.44
C ALA A 680 -6.33 16.49 -21.52
N HIS A 681 -5.88 16.85 -22.71
CA HIS A 681 -4.57 17.48 -22.94
C HIS A 681 -4.64 19.01 -23.09
N ARG A 682 -5.84 19.59 -23.03
CA ARG A 682 -6.04 21.05 -23.14
C ARG A 682 -5.40 21.80 -21.97
N ALA A 683 -5.47 21.25 -20.77
CA ALA A 683 -4.86 21.85 -19.59
C ALA A 683 -3.34 22.03 -19.75
N LEU A 684 -2.64 20.97 -20.16
CA LEU A 684 -1.20 20.98 -20.44
C LEU A 684 -0.84 21.99 -21.55
N LEU A 685 -1.60 22.00 -22.65
CA LEU A 685 -1.38 22.94 -23.75
C LEU A 685 -1.49 24.41 -23.29
N HIS A 686 -2.55 24.76 -22.57
CA HIS A 686 -2.77 26.13 -22.08
C HIS A 686 -1.74 26.51 -21.01
N LEU A 687 -1.33 25.56 -20.17
CA LEU A 687 -0.27 25.76 -19.18
C LEU A 687 1.07 26.08 -19.87
N ALA A 688 1.42 25.35 -20.93
CA ALA A 688 2.62 25.62 -21.73
C ALA A 688 2.58 26.99 -22.40
N ARG A 689 1.43 27.38 -22.96
CA ARG A 689 1.23 28.73 -23.53
C ARG A 689 1.40 29.83 -22.49
N GLY A 690 0.84 29.64 -21.30
CA GLY A 690 0.99 30.58 -20.19
C GLY A 690 2.43 30.73 -19.74
N ALA A 691 3.16 29.61 -19.64
CA ALA A 691 4.58 29.60 -19.27
C ALA A 691 5.45 30.34 -20.29
N VAL A 692 5.26 30.10 -21.59
CA VAL A 692 6.01 30.81 -22.63
C VAL A 692 5.70 32.30 -22.66
N ALA A 693 4.42 32.68 -22.51
CA ALA A 693 4.01 34.08 -22.43
C ALA A 693 4.61 34.80 -21.21
N ALA A 694 4.69 34.13 -20.06
CA ALA A 694 5.33 34.67 -18.87
C ALA A 694 6.83 34.97 -19.11
N VAL A 695 7.57 34.05 -19.73
CA VAL A 695 8.98 34.29 -20.10
C VAL A 695 9.14 35.44 -21.10
N GLN A 696 8.15 35.64 -21.97
CA GLN A 696 8.11 36.78 -22.91
C GLN A 696 7.71 38.11 -22.25
N ASN A 697 7.44 38.13 -20.94
CA ASN A 697 6.89 39.26 -20.19
C ASN A 697 5.55 39.78 -20.76
N ASP A 698 4.73 38.89 -21.34
CA ASP A 698 3.36 39.18 -21.77
C ASP A 698 2.36 38.71 -20.71
N GLU A 699 2.22 39.52 -19.65
CA GLU A 699 1.44 39.20 -18.45
C GLU A 699 -0.04 38.91 -18.77
N ASP A 700 -0.66 39.67 -19.68
CA ASP A 700 -2.06 39.51 -20.05
C ASP A 700 -2.31 38.17 -20.76
N ARG A 701 -1.44 37.80 -21.70
CA ARG A 701 -1.54 36.49 -22.37
C ARG A 701 -1.21 35.35 -21.43
N ALA A 702 -0.24 35.52 -20.53
CA ALA A 702 0.12 34.51 -19.53
C ALA A 702 -1.07 34.22 -18.61
N ARG A 703 -1.68 35.28 -18.05
CA ARG A 703 -2.86 35.18 -17.19
C ARG A 703 -4.03 34.51 -17.90
N THR A 704 -4.38 34.97 -19.10
CA THR A 704 -5.49 34.40 -19.90
C THR A 704 -5.26 32.91 -20.17
N SER A 705 -4.01 32.53 -20.47
CA SER A 705 -3.66 31.13 -20.73
C SER A 705 -3.71 30.28 -19.47
N TYR A 706 -3.25 30.77 -18.31
CA TYR A 706 -3.36 30.04 -17.05
C TYR A 706 -4.82 29.89 -16.59
N ASP A 707 -5.66 30.90 -16.79
CA ASP A 707 -7.10 30.80 -16.50
C ASP A 707 -7.77 29.73 -17.38
N ALA A 708 -7.46 29.71 -18.68
CA ALA A 708 -7.93 28.65 -19.58
C ALA A 708 -7.41 27.26 -19.19
N ALA A 709 -6.15 27.15 -18.75
CA ALA A 709 -5.58 25.91 -18.26
C ALA A 709 -6.31 25.39 -17.01
N LEU A 710 -6.63 26.29 -16.06
CA LEU A 710 -7.31 25.93 -14.82
C LEU A 710 -8.75 25.46 -15.07
N VAL A 711 -9.46 26.14 -15.97
CA VAL A 711 -10.81 25.72 -16.40
C VAL A 711 -10.75 24.33 -17.03
N ALA A 712 -9.85 24.12 -18.00
CA ALA A 712 -9.69 22.82 -18.64
C ALA A 712 -9.31 21.70 -17.64
N ALA A 713 -8.42 21.99 -16.68
CA ALA A 713 -8.01 21.03 -15.67
C ALA A 713 -9.16 20.64 -14.72
N ARG A 714 -10.02 21.60 -14.36
CA ARG A 714 -11.21 21.38 -13.51
C ARG A 714 -12.30 20.61 -14.26
N GLU A 715 -12.57 20.95 -15.51
CA GLU A 715 -13.52 20.22 -16.37
C GLU A 715 -13.11 18.76 -16.55
N ALA A 716 -11.80 18.50 -16.70
CA ALA A 716 -11.26 17.14 -16.80
C ALA A 716 -11.09 16.43 -15.45
N GLY A 717 -11.33 17.10 -14.32
CA GLY A 717 -11.12 16.53 -12.98
C GLY A 717 -9.65 16.19 -12.64
N GLN A 718 -8.69 16.71 -13.40
CA GLN A 718 -7.28 16.32 -13.29
C GLN A 718 -6.55 17.13 -12.21
N LYS A 719 -6.58 16.63 -10.97
CA LYS A 719 -6.00 17.28 -9.80
C LYS A 719 -4.54 17.72 -9.99
N GLU A 720 -3.74 16.94 -10.72
CA GLU A 720 -2.34 17.26 -11.00
C GLU A 720 -2.20 18.60 -11.75
N TRP A 721 -2.98 18.80 -12.81
CA TRP A 721 -2.91 20.02 -13.60
C TRP A 721 -3.54 21.20 -12.88
N ILE A 722 -4.52 20.98 -12.01
CA ILE A 722 -5.11 22.01 -11.16
C ILE A 722 -4.02 22.67 -10.31
N TRP A 723 -3.29 21.89 -9.48
CA TRP A 723 -2.30 22.48 -8.60
C TRP A 723 -1.07 23.03 -9.36
N LYS A 724 -0.62 22.38 -10.45
CA LYS A 724 0.48 22.88 -11.30
C LYS A 724 0.13 24.24 -11.92
N THR A 725 -1.13 24.43 -12.32
CA THR A 725 -1.61 25.68 -12.91
C THR A 725 -1.76 26.77 -11.85
N LEU A 726 -2.34 26.45 -10.69
CA LEU A 726 -2.45 27.38 -9.56
C LEU A 726 -1.06 27.84 -9.08
N GLU A 727 -0.08 26.94 -9.02
CA GLU A 727 1.32 27.28 -8.70
C GLU A 727 1.92 28.26 -9.71
N ALA A 728 1.77 28.00 -11.00
CA ALA A 728 2.27 28.88 -12.05
C ALA A 728 1.59 30.26 -12.05
N ARG A 729 0.26 30.28 -11.87
CA ARG A 729 -0.52 31.53 -11.80
C ARG A 729 -0.20 32.32 -10.53
N SER A 730 -0.02 31.65 -9.39
CA SER A 730 0.40 32.26 -8.14
C SER A 730 1.74 32.98 -8.28
N ARG A 731 2.72 32.39 -8.99
CA ARG A 731 4.02 33.03 -9.23
C ARG A 731 3.86 34.31 -10.05
N LEU A 732 3.13 34.23 -11.17
CA LEU A 732 2.85 35.39 -12.02
C LEU A 732 2.15 36.51 -11.23
N LEU A 733 1.14 36.17 -10.43
CA LEU A 733 0.42 37.15 -9.62
C LEU A 733 1.31 37.83 -8.56
N ALA A 734 2.25 37.09 -7.97
CA ALA A 734 3.22 37.65 -7.04
C ALA A 734 4.17 38.64 -7.73
N GLU A 735 4.64 38.31 -8.94
CA GLU A 735 5.47 39.19 -9.78
C GLU A 735 4.73 40.47 -10.17
N MET A 736 3.42 40.38 -10.45
CA MET A 736 2.53 41.52 -10.69
C MET A 736 2.18 42.34 -9.42
N GLY A 737 2.70 41.96 -8.25
CA GLY A 737 2.41 42.61 -6.96
C GLY A 737 1.02 42.30 -6.37
N GLN A 738 0.30 41.31 -6.92
CA GLN A 738 -1.03 40.88 -6.45
C GLN A 738 -0.92 39.80 -5.37
N GLU A 739 -0.25 40.13 -4.26
CA GLU A 739 0.12 39.20 -3.19
C GLU A 739 -1.08 38.42 -2.59
N LEU A 740 -2.25 39.07 -2.44
CA LEU A 740 -3.45 38.40 -1.92
C LEU A 740 -4.00 37.34 -2.87
N ALA A 741 -4.02 37.62 -4.17
CA ALA A 741 -4.48 36.68 -5.19
C ALA A 741 -3.49 35.52 -5.34
N ALA A 742 -2.19 35.80 -5.32
CA ALA A 742 -1.14 34.79 -5.29
C ALA A 742 -1.28 33.85 -4.09
N ARG A 743 -1.53 34.39 -2.89
CA ARG A 743 -1.75 33.58 -1.68
C ARG A 743 -2.96 32.66 -1.80
N ARG A 744 -4.08 33.18 -2.30
CA ARG A 744 -5.30 32.37 -2.53
C ARG A 744 -5.02 31.19 -3.45
N ASP A 745 -4.30 31.41 -4.55
CA ASP A 745 -3.93 30.35 -5.49
C ASP A 745 -2.99 29.33 -4.85
N SER A 746 -2.00 29.79 -4.08
CA SER A 746 -1.10 28.92 -3.33
C SER A 746 -1.84 28.08 -2.27
N GLU A 747 -2.81 28.65 -1.57
CA GLU A 747 -3.66 27.93 -0.60
C GLU A 747 -4.53 26.89 -1.28
N GLU A 748 -5.13 27.23 -2.43
CA GLU A 748 -5.92 26.28 -3.21
C GLU A 748 -5.04 25.14 -3.75
N ALA A 749 -3.84 25.46 -4.26
CA ALA A 749 -2.88 24.45 -4.72
C ALA A 749 -2.48 23.50 -3.59
N LEU A 750 -2.23 24.03 -2.38
CA LEU A 750 -1.91 23.24 -1.21
C LEU A 750 -3.08 22.34 -0.80
N SER A 751 -4.31 22.85 -0.80
CA SER A 751 -5.52 22.07 -0.51
C SER A 751 -5.69 20.89 -1.46
N VAL A 752 -5.44 21.10 -2.76
CA VAL A 752 -5.45 20.01 -3.75
C VAL A 752 -4.38 18.96 -3.46
N LEU A 753 -3.15 19.39 -3.13
CA LEU A 753 -2.05 18.49 -2.78
C LEU A 753 -2.32 17.71 -1.48
N GLU A 754 -2.89 18.35 -0.45
CA GLU A 754 -3.29 17.70 0.79
C GLU A 754 -4.44 16.69 0.56
N GLY A 755 -5.37 17.01 -0.34
CA GLY A 755 -6.41 16.07 -0.78
C GLY A 755 -5.87 14.83 -1.49
N ILE A 756 -4.71 14.92 -2.16
CA ILE A 756 -4.00 13.76 -2.72
C ILE A 756 -3.26 13.01 -1.61
N ALA A 757 -2.50 13.74 -0.77
CA ALA A 757 -1.69 13.15 0.28
C ALA A 757 -2.52 12.39 1.33
N THR A 758 -3.71 12.87 1.68
CA THR A 758 -4.57 12.23 2.69
C THR A 758 -5.01 10.81 2.31
N ARG A 759 -5.16 10.53 1.01
CA ARG A 759 -5.50 9.19 0.50
C ARG A 759 -4.32 8.22 0.51
N LEU A 760 -3.10 8.72 0.48
CA LEU A 760 -1.90 7.88 0.56
C LEU A 760 -1.80 7.23 1.96
N PRO A 761 -1.31 5.98 2.06
CA PRO A 761 -0.92 5.42 3.33
C PRO A 761 0.27 6.16 3.91
N ARG A 762 0.44 6.06 5.23
CA ARG A 762 1.37 6.91 6.01
C ARG A 762 2.81 6.86 5.51
N ASP A 763 3.24 5.71 5.02
CA ASP A 763 4.54 5.45 4.41
C ASP A 763 4.79 6.29 3.16
N LEU A 764 3.75 6.48 2.36
CA LEU A 764 3.80 7.24 1.12
C LEU A 764 3.52 8.73 1.32
N ARG A 765 2.81 9.12 2.38
CA ARG A 765 2.52 10.52 2.68
C ARG A 765 3.77 11.37 2.84
N GLU A 766 4.74 10.91 3.62
CA GLU A 766 5.99 11.67 3.84
C GLU A 766 6.85 11.72 2.58
N VAL A 767 6.81 10.67 1.76
CA VAL A 767 7.56 10.59 0.51
C VAL A 767 6.96 11.51 -0.54
N PHE A 768 5.63 11.58 -0.63
CA PHE A 768 4.92 12.47 -1.56
C PHE A 768 5.35 13.94 -1.43
N TRP A 769 5.67 14.37 -0.20
CA TRP A 769 6.17 15.72 0.08
C TRP A 769 7.68 15.88 -0.13
N ASP A 770 8.43 14.88 -0.59
CA ASP A 770 9.87 15.02 -0.85
C ASP A 770 10.13 15.81 -2.15
N ASP A 771 9.16 15.81 -3.07
CA ASP A 771 9.20 16.58 -4.31
C ASP A 771 9.48 18.08 -4.02
N PRO A 772 10.56 18.66 -4.59
CA PRO A 772 10.96 20.03 -4.30
C PRO A 772 9.86 21.08 -4.59
N ARG A 773 9.03 20.87 -5.62
CA ARG A 773 7.97 21.80 -5.99
C ARG A 773 6.84 21.75 -4.97
N ARG A 774 6.43 20.56 -4.54
CA ARG A 774 5.42 20.40 -3.49
C ARG A 774 5.92 20.96 -2.15
N ARG A 775 7.20 20.80 -1.83
CA ARG A 775 7.82 21.44 -0.65
C ARG A 775 7.77 22.95 -0.75
N ALA A 776 8.07 23.53 -1.91
CA ALA A 776 8.02 24.99 -2.10
C ALA A 776 6.60 25.55 -1.85
N VAL A 777 5.57 24.89 -2.41
CA VAL A 777 4.16 25.26 -2.18
C VAL A 777 3.78 25.14 -0.69
N ARG A 778 4.30 24.13 0.01
CA ARG A 778 4.05 23.94 1.45
C ARG A 778 4.84 24.92 2.33
N ALA A 779 6.06 25.26 1.93
CA ALA A 779 6.98 26.12 2.67
C ALA A 779 6.63 27.60 2.56
N SER A 780 6.09 28.07 1.42
CA SER A 780 5.62 29.45 1.27
C SER A 780 4.59 29.83 2.34
N GLN A 781 3.81 28.85 2.82
CA GLN A 781 2.83 29.00 3.90
C GLN A 781 3.45 28.95 5.32
N LEU A 782 4.45 28.08 5.53
CA LEU A 782 5.14 27.94 6.82
C LEU A 782 6.11 29.09 7.11
N GLY A 783 6.82 29.59 6.09
CA GLY A 783 7.72 30.74 6.18
C GLY A 783 6.98 32.04 6.48
N SER A 784 5.73 32.19 6.01
CA SER A 784 4.87 33.32 6.36
C SER A 784 4.45 33.31 7.84
N ARG A 785 4.35 32.12 8.47
CA ARG A 785 4.13 31.98 9.92
C ARG A 785 5.38 32.24 10.76
N MET A 786 6.58 31.95 10.24
CA MET A 786 7.85 32.11 10.97
C MET A 786 8.52 33.47 10.77
N SER A 787 8.26 34.19 9.67
CA SER A 787 8.71 35.58 9.48
C SER A 787 8.09 36.57 10.48
N ALA A 788 7.05 36.17 11.21
CA ALA A 788 6.47 36.92 12.32
C ALA A 788 7.14 36.61 13.69
N ALA A 789 8.02 35.62 13.76
CA ALA A 789 8.82 35.30 14.96
C ALA A 789 10.25 35.79 14.73
N GLY A 790 10.52 36.98 15.28
CA GLY A 790 11.69 37.79 14.98
C GLY A 790 13.07 37.11 15.09
N THR A 791 13.96 37.59 14.24
CA THR A 791 15.42 37.56 14.38
C THR A 791 15.82 37.94 15.81
N VAL A 792 16.37 37.00 16.57
CA VAL A 792 16.96 37.27 17.89
C VAL A 792 18.43 37.64 17.69
N PRO A 793 18.88 38.85 18.07
CA PRO A 793 20.30 39.13 18.20
C PRO A 793 20.83 38.47 19.47
N SER A 794 21.98 37.81 19.35
CA SER A 794 22.76 37.22 20.44
C SER A 794 23.26 38.29 21.42
N GLY A 795 22.87 38.19 22.70
CA GLY A 795 23.45 38.97 23.81
C GLY A 795 22.93 38.50 25.19
N PRO A 796 23.74 38.52 26.28
CA PRO A 796 23.46 37.73 27.50
C PRO A 796 22.95 38.56 28.71
N TRP A 797 22.21 37.90 29.61
CA TRP A 797 21.72 38.33 30.97
C TRP A 797 20.51 39.30 30.97
N THR A 798 19.51 39.30 31.87
CA THR A 798 19.30 38.77 33.25
C THR A 798 17.79 38.82 33.60
N LEU A 799 17.37 38.05 34.62
CA LEU A 799 16.03 38.05 35.25
C LEU A 799 15.53 39.44 35.72
N GLY A 800 14.22 39.66 35.64
CA GLY A 800 13.52 40.75 36.34
C GLY A 800 12.00 40.61 36.28
N ALA A 801 11.39 40.02 37.30
CA ALA A 801 9.95 40.01 37.53
C ALA A 801 9.41 41.42 37.80
N ARG A 802 8.32 41.82 37.14
CA ARG A 802 7.34 42.79 37.69
C ARG A 802 5.92 42.48 37.21
N SER A 803 5.05 42.23 38.16
CA SER A 803 3.60 42.27 38.01
C SER A 803 3.10 43.71 37.88
N PHE A 804 2.17 43.96 36.97
CA PHE A 804 1.11 44.98 37.07
C PHE A 804 -0.14 44.30 36.47
N GLY A 805 -1.31 44.25 37.10
CA GLY A 805 -1.96 45.30 37.88
C GLY A 805 -3.06 45.90 37.01
N ALA A 806 -4.31 45.57 37.30
CA ALA A 806 -5.51 45.85 36.52
C ALA A 806 -5.80 47.34 36.26
N GLY A 807 -6.44 47.62 35.11
CA GLY A 807 -7.33 48.78 34.92
C GLY A 807 -6.99 49.73 33.77
N ALA A 808 -7.47 49.43 32.55
CA ALA A 808 -7.92 50.40 31.56
C ALA A 808 -8.63 49.69 30.39
N SER A 809 -9.91 50.03 30.16
CA SER A 809 -10.66 49.63 28.96
C SER A 809 -10.18 50.48 27.79
N SER A 810 -9.15 50.04 27.07
CA SER A 810 -8.80 50.57 25.75
C SER A 810 -9.69 49.93 24.69
N THR A 811 -10.32 50.78 23.87
CA THR A 811 -11.05 50.37 22.67
C THR A 811 -10.10 49.68 21.68
N LEU A 812 -10.54 48.59 21.04
CA LEU A 812 -9.74 47.82 20.04
C LEU A 812 -9.21 48.67 18.88
N ALA A 813 -9.86 49.80 18.58
CA ALA A 813 -9.41 50.75 17.57
C ALA A 813 -8.19 51.59 18.01
N ALA A 814 -7.90 51.67 19.31
CA ALA A 814 -6.76 52.40 19.88
C ALA A 814 -5.53 51.49 20.15
N LEU A 815 -5.67 50.18 19.93
CA LEU A 815 -4.59 49.21 20.08
C LEU A 815 -3.76 49.14 18.79
N PRO A 816 -2.42 48.95 18.87
CA PRO A 816 -1.59 48.58 17.73
C PRO A 816 -2.15 47.35 17.00
N VAL A 817 -1.93 47.27 15.68
CA VAL A 817 -2.44 46.18 14.81
C VAL A 817 -2.09 44.80 15.36
N GLU A 818 -0.91 44.64 15.96
CA GLU A 818 -0.41 43.41 16.55
C GLU A 818 -1.22 42.95 17.78
N GLU A 819 -1.59 43.87 18.69
CA GLU A 819 -2.42 43.56 19.86
C GLU A 819 -3.87 43.27 19.46
N ARG A 820 -4.37 43.97 18.44
CA ARG A 820 -5.70 43.73 17.87
C ARG A 820 -5.79 42.35 17.19
N LEU A 821 -4.76 41.97 16.44
CA LEU A 821 -4.65 40.65 15.81
C LEU A 821 -4.51 39.55 16.88
N THR A 822 -3.72 39.79 17.93
CA THR A 822 -3.57 38.85 19.05
C THR A 822 -4.93 38.58 19.72
N LYS A 823 -5.71 39.64 19.97
CA LYS A 823 -7.03 39.52 20.58
C LYS A 823 -8.04 38.80 19.68
N LEU A 824 -8.01 39.02 18.37
CA LEU A 824 -8.81 38.25 17.41
C LEU A 824 -8.38 36.78 17.33
N LEU A 825 -7.08 36.49 17.42
CA LEU A 825 -6.55 35.12 17.45
C LEU A 825 -6.92 34.38 18.73
N GLU A 826 -6.93 35.07 19.88
CA GLU A 826 -7.42 34.53 21.15
C GLU A 826 -8.91 34.15 21.05
N ILE A 827 -9.75 35.06 20.53
CA ILE A 827 -11.17 34.81 20.29
C ILE A 827 -11.35 33.61 19.34
N ASN A 828 -10.58 33.54 18.24
CA ASN A 828 -10.65 32.42 17.31
C ASN A 828 -10.25 31.09 17.96
N ARG A 829 -9.25 31.08 18.85
CA ARG A 829 -8.87 29.87 19.61
C ARG A 829 -9.97 29.45 20.59
N GLU A 830 -10.67 30.41 21.20
CA GLU A 830 -11.78 30.12 22.12
C GLU A 830 -13.01 29.57 21.40
N LEU A 831 -13.31 30.07 20.20
CA LEU A 831 -14.37 29.55 19.34
C LEU A 831 -14.04 28.15 18.79
N ALA A 832 -12.80 27.93 18.34
CA ALA A 832 -12.38 26.64 17.78
C ALA A 832 -12.37 25.47 18.79
N ARG A 833 -12.31 25.77 20.09
CA ARG A 833 -12.33 24.77 21.17
C ARG A 833 -13.73 24.39 21.64
N GLU A 834 -14.75 25.12 21.24
CA GLU A 834 -16.13 24.85 21.65
C GLU A 834 -16.84 24.02 20.59
N HIS A 835 -17.15 22.76 20.92
CA HIS A 835 -17.73 21.80 19.99
C HIS A 835 -19.25 21.69 20.14
N LYS A 836 -19.84 22.35 21.15
CA LYS A 836 -21.29 22.37 21.37
C LYS A 836 -21.88 23.66 20.80
N LEU A 837 -22.98 23.51 20.05
CA LEU A 837 -23.62 24.62 19.35
C LEU A 837 -24.10 25.73 20.30
N GLU A 838 -24.78 25.39 21.40
CA GLU A 838 -25.38 26.40 22.27
C GLU A 838 -24.33 27.26 23.00
N PRO A 839 -23.30 26.69 23.67
CA PRO A 839 -22.23 27.50 24.28
C PRO A 839 -21.40 28.27 23.25
N LEU A 840 -21.25 27.75 22.03
CA LEU A 840 -20.55 28.43 20.95
C LEU A 840 -21.29 29.71 20.54
N LEU A 841 -22.59 29.63 20.27
CA LEU A 841 -23.41 30.79 19.86
C LEU A 841 -23.45 31.87 20.93
N GLU A 842 -23.48 31.47 22.19
CA GLU A 842 -23.33 32.34 23.34
C GLU A 842 -22.01 33.14 23.31
N ARG A 843 -20.87 32.45 23.14
CA ARG A 843 -19.56 33.11 23.05
C ARG A 843 -19.43 34.01 21.83
N VAL A 844 -19.92 33.56 20.68
CA VAL A 844 -19.95 34.37 19.45
C VAL A 844 -20.62 35.72 19.72
N THR A 845 -21.73 35.69 20.47
CA THR A 845 -22.50 36.91 20.78
C THR A 845 -21.76 37.82 21.76
N ASP A 846 -21.17 37.27 22.81
CA ASP A 846 -20.41 38.04 23.79
C ASP A 846 -19.20 38.74 23.15
N HIS A 847 -18.48 38.03 22.28
CA HIS A 847 -17.37 38.61 21.55
C HIS A 847 -17.83 39.67 20.55
N ALA A 848 -18.93 39.45 19.82
CA ALA A 848 -19.50 40.46 18.93
C ALA A 848 -19.84 41.76 19.68
N ILE A 849 -20.50 41.64 20.85
CA ILE A 849 -20.84 42.78 21.72
C ILE A 849 -19.56 43.50 22.18
N SER A 850 -18.54 42.76 22.60
CA SER A 850 -17.27 43.30 23.08
C SER A 850 -16.47 44.01 21.97
N LEU A 851 -16.43 43.44 20.76
CA LEU A 851 -15.66 43.94 19.62
C LEU A 851 -16.12 45.34 19.21
N VAL A 852 -17.43 45.54 19.07
CA VAL A 852 -18.01 46.83 18.62
C VAL A 852 -18.57 47.68 19.76
N GLN A 853 -18.38 47.26 21.02
CA GLN A 853 -18.90 47.92 22.22
C GLN A 853 -20.42 48.12 22.21
N ALA A 854 -21.16 47.15 21.66
CA ALA A 854 -22.62 47.19 21.64
C ALA A 854 -23.22 47.06 23.06
N GLU A 855 -24.49 47.40 23.21
CA GLU A 855 -25.22 47.15 24.47
C GLU A 855 -25.80 45.74 24.48
N ARG A 856 -26.20 45.24 23.30
CA ARG A 856 -26.87 43.96 23.11
C ARG A 856 -26.47 43.31 21.79
N GLY A 857 -26.52 41.98 21.76
CA GLY A 857 -26.21 41.17 20.59
C GLY A 857 -27.13 39.95 20.49
N PHE A 858 -27.34 39.48 19.27
CA PHE A 858 -28.22 38.38 18.93
C PHE A 858 -27.62 37.57 17.78
N VAL A 859 -27.82 36.25 17.82
CA VAL A 859 -27.54 35.37 16.68
C VAL A 859 -28.83 34.72 16.23
N ILE A 860 -29.12 34.88 14.95
CA ILE A 860 -30.30 34.35 14.27
C ILE A 860 -29.80 33.37 13.21
N LEU A 861 -30.29 32.13 13.22
CA LEU A 861 -29.96 31.14 12.18
C LEU A 861 -31.23 30.76 11.43
N ALA A 862 -31.09 30.42 10.15
CA ALA A 862 -32.18 29.91 9.33
C ALA A 862 -32.27 28.39 9.49
N LYS A 863 -33.42 27.88 9.96
CA LYS A 863 -33.70 26.44 10.06
C LYS A 863 -35.01 26.14 9.34
N ASP A 864 -34.97 25.26 8.34
CA ASP A 864 -36.13 24.84 7.53
C ASP A 864 -36.93 26.01 6.93
N GLY A 865 -36.23 27.09 6.54
CA GLY A 865 -36.84 28.30 5.98
C GLY A 865 -37.47 29.25 7.00
N ALA A 866 -37.43 28.92 8.30
CA ALA A 866 -37.85 29.80 9.39
C ALA A 866 -36.65 30.42 10.12
N LEU A 867 -36.75 31.70 10.49
CA LEU A 867 -35.72 32.37 11.28
C LEU A 867 -35.88 32.05 12.76
N VAL A 868 -34.86 31.43 13.34
CA VAL A 868 -34.84 31.06 14.76
C VAL A 868 -33.83 31.93 15.49
N LEU A 869 -34.30 32.65 16.51
CA LEU A 869 -33.41 33.34 17.44
C LEU A 869 -32.75 32.31 18.34
N HIS A 870 -31.44 32.11 18.19
CA HIS A 870 -30.70 31.13 18.97
C HIS A 870 -30.09 31.71 20.26
N THR A 871 -29.74 33.00 20.26
CA THR A 871 -29.21 33.63 21.47
C THR A 871 -29.46 35.13 21.50
N SER A 872 -29.53 35.69 22.71
CA SER A 872 -29.71 37.12 22.97
C SER A 872 -29.00 37.48 24.26
N ARG A 873 -27.95 38.29 24.17
CA ARG A 873 -27.11 38.66 25.32
C ARG A 873 -26.94 40.17 25.44
N ASN A 874 -26.71 40.64 26.66
CA ASN A 874 -26.33 42.02 26.95
C ASN A 874 -24.82 42.12 27.24
N ARG A 875 -24.30 43.34 27.43
CA ARG A 875 -22.87 43.58 27.77
C ARG A 875 -22.36 42.85 29.03
N LYS A 876 -23.23 42.42 29.95
CA LYS A 876 -22.86 41.64 31.14
C LYS A 876 -22.85 40.14 30.89
N GLY A 877 -23.23 39.69 29.68
CA GLY A 877 -23.43 38.29 29.34
C GLY A 877 -24.79 37.73 29.80
N ASP A 878 -25.71 38.52 30.34
CA ASP A 878 -27.00 37.98 30.77
C ASP A 878 -27.95 37.78 29.58
N ALA A 879 -28.77 36.71 29.63
CA ALA A 879 -29.81 36.47 28.66
C ALA A 879 -30.82 37.63 28.64
N SER A 880 -31.05 38.21 27.46
CA SER A 880 -31.91 39.38 27.30
C SER A 880 -33.19 39.02 26.55
N HIS A 881 -34.34 38.93 27.23
CA HIS A 881 -35.65 38.64 26.60
C HIS A 881 -36.21 39.78 25.71
N ALA A 882 -35.42 40.79 25.38
CA ALA A 882 -35.89 41.96 24.64
C ALA A 882 -35.92 41.72 23.13
N LYS A 883 -36.99 42.21 22.50
CA LYS A 883 -37.27 42.10 21.06
C LYS A 883 -36.20 42.81 20.21
N PHE A 884 -35.96 42.29 19.00
CA PHE A 884 -35.09 42.85 17.97
C PHE A 884 -35.91 43.14 16.69
N SER A 885 -35.34 43.86 15.73
CA SER A 885 -36.02 44.10 14.45
C SER A 885 -35.85 42.90 13.51
N SER A 886 -36.90 42.07 13.38
CA SER A 886 -36.92 40.90 12.49
C SER A 886 -36.66 41.28 11.04
N ASN A 887 -37.26 42.38 10.56
CA ASN A 887 -37.14 42.79 9.16
C ASN A 887 -35.70 43.16 8.75
N ILE A 888 -34.87 43.65 9.69
CA ILE A 888 -33.45 43.93 9.41
C ILE A 888 -32.68 42.61 9.28
N ALA A 889 -32.92 41.64 10.18
CA ALA A 889 -32.28 40.33 10.10
C ALA A 889 -32.72 39.57 8.84
N GLU A 890 -34.02 39.59 8.51
CA GLU A 890 -34.58 38.98 7.29
C GLU A 890 -33.94 39.56 6.03
N LYS A 891 -33.78 40.88 5.95
CA LYS A 891 -33.13 41.52 4.81
C LYS A 891 -31.68 41.08 4.67
N VAL A 892 -30.90 41.11 5.75
CA VAL A 892 -29.49 40.69 5.72
C VAL A 892 -29.35 39.21 5.32
N ILE A 893 -30.26 38.35 5.78
CA ILE A 893 -30.25 36.92 5.41
C ILE A 893 -30.62 36.74 3.94
N ALA A 894 -31.64 37.46 3.45
CA ALA A 894 -32.13 37.37 2.09
C ALA A 894 -31.17 37.98 1.05
N THR A 895 -30.57 39.13 1.34
CA THR A 895 -29.66 39.82 0.39
C THR A 895 -28.20 39.40 0.57
N GLY A 896 -27.83 38.88 1.76
CA GLY A 896 -26.45 38.63 2.13
C GLY A 896 -25.62 39.91 2.33
N GLU A 897 -26.24 41.10 2.31
CA GLU A 897 -25.54 42.38 2.48
C GLU A 897 -25.70 42.90 3.92
N PRO A 898 -24.64 43.46 4.54
CA PRO A 898 -24.73 43.99 5.90
C PRO A 898 -25.57 45.27 5.96
N VAL A 899 -26.28 45.48 7.08
CA VAL A 899 -27.07 46.69 7.35
C VAL A 899 -26.49 47.40 8.57
N ILE A 900 -26.13 48.69 8.40
CA ILE A 900 -25.61 49.54 9.49
C ILE A 900 -26.28 50.89 9.46
N THR A 901 -26.63 51.38 10.65
CA THR A 901 -27.12 52.75 10.85
C THR A 901 -26.64 53.30 12.19
N LEU A 902 -26.16 54.56 12.18
CA LEU A 902 -25.73 55.28 13.39
C LEU A 902 -26.89 56.01 14.09
N SER A 903 -27.96 56.33 13.36
CA SER A 903 -29.22 56.84 13.90
C SER A 903 -30.37 56.15 13.18
N ALA A 904 -30.87 55.06 13.76
CA ALA A 904 -31.94 54.26 13.15
C ALA A 904 -33.27 55.04 13.03
N ARG A 905 -33.43 56.12 13.81
CA ARG A 905 -34.60 57.02 13.78
C ARG A 905 -34.57 58.04 12.65
N ASP A 906 -33.38 58.46 12.23
CA ASP A 906 -33.19 59.55 11.25
C ASP A 906 -32.79 59.04 9.85
N ASP A 907 -32.60 57.72 9.69
CA ASP A 907 -32.24 57.08 8.43
C ASP A 907 -33.49 56.80 7.59
N GLU A 908 -33.68 57.51 6.48
CA GLU A 908 -34.83 57.34 5.57
C GLU A 908 -34.97 55.89 5.07
N ARG A 909 -33.86 55.15 4.94
CA ARG A 909 -33.88 53.73 4.53
C ARG A 909 -34.50 52.82 5.59
N MET A 910 -34.60 53.30 6.83
CA MET A 910 -35.16 52.59 7.97
C MET A 910 -36.62 52.95 8.25
N ALA A 911 -37.20 53.93 7.54
CA ALA A 911 -38.56 54.43 7.73
C ALA A 911 -39.65 53.36 7.50
N ASP A 912 -39.39 52.38 6.62
CA ASP A 912 -40.32 51.28 6.32
C ASP A 912 -40.33 50.17 7.40
N TYR A 913 -39.39 50.20 8.36
CA TYR A 913 -39.30 49.19 9.42
C TYR A 913 -40.03 49.62 10.70
N LEU A 914 -41.34 49.36 10.75
CA LEU A 914 -42.24 49.62 11.89
C LEU A 914 -41.68 49.22 13.27
N SER A 915 -40.89 48.14 13.34
CA SER A 915 -40.26 47.61 14.56
C SER A 915 -39.14 48.50 15.12
N VAL A 916 -38.40 49.23 14.28
CA VAL A 916 -37.24 50.04 14.71
C VAL A 916 -37.69 51.22 15.59
N HIS A 917 -38.80 51.87 15.23
CA HIS A 917 -39.39 52.96 16.02
C HIS A 917 -40.01 52.49 17.35
N GLN A 918 -40.55 51.27 17.40
CA GLN A 918 -41.13 50.69 18.63
C GLN A 918 -40.09 50.18 19.63
N LEU A 919 -38.90 49.78 19.15
CA LEU A 919 -37.84 49.16 19.97
C LEU A 919 -36.86 50.17 20.57
N ASN A 920 -37.01 51.46 20.24
CA ASN A 920 -36.22 52.58 20.75
C ASN A 920 -34.70 52.39 20.57
N VAL A 921 -34.29 51.88 19.41
CA VAL A 921 -32.88 51.60 19.08
C VAL A 921 -32.23 52.84 18.48
N GLN A 922 -31.00 53.16 18.91
CA GLN A 922 -30.25 54.31 18.43
C GLN A 922 -29.34 53.93 17.26
N SER A 923 -28.56 52.85 17.38
CA SER A 923 -27.68 52.37 16.31
C SER A 923 -27.76 50.85 16.18
N VAL A 924 -27.63 50.35 14.96
CA VAL A 924 -27.72 48.92 14.62
C VAL A 924 -26.60 48.56 13.66
N ALA A 925 -25.98 47.40 13.87
CA ALA A 925 -25.20 46.70 12.86
C ALA A 925 -25.67 45.24 12.78
N CYS A 926 -25.99 44.79 11.57
CA CYS A 926 -26.43 43.43 11.31
C CYS A 926 -25.62 42.89 10.12
N VAL A 927 -24.88 41.80 10.35
CA VAL A 927 -24.00 41.20 9.34
C VAL A 927 -24.41 39.74 9.07
N PRO A 928 -24.23 39.24 7.83
CA PRO A 928 -24.57 37.87 7.50
C PRO A 928 -23.58 36.89 8.13
N ILE A 929 -24.08 35.72 8.55
CA ILE A 929 -23.28 34.53 8.88
C ILE A 929 -23.32 33.64 7.65
N ARG A 930 -22.20 33.49 6.95
CA ARG A 930 -22.14 32.80 5.65
C ARG A 930 -21.48 31.43 5.80
N ALA A 931 -22.16 30.39 5.34
CA ALA A 931 -21.58 29.06 5.24
C ALA A 931 -20.44 29.03 4.19
N PRO A 932 -19.53 28.04 4.22
CA PRO A 932 -18.42 27.94 3.26
C PRO A 932 -18.84 27.85 1.79
N ASP A 933 -20.07 27.43 1.51
CA ASP A 933 -20.69 27.41 0.17
C ASP A 933 -21.31 28.75 -0.25
N ASN A 934 -21.06 29.81 0.52
CA ASN A 934 -21.52 31.18 0.34
C ASN A 934 -23.05 31.37 0.50
N ARG A 935 -23.77 30.39 1.09
CA ARG A 935 -25.16 30.57 1.53
C ARG A 935 -25.20 31.34 2.85
N THR A 936 -26.14 32.26 3.01
CA THR A 936 -26.36 32.97 4.28
C THR A 936 -27.09 32.05 5.27
N ALA A 937 -26.33 31.42 6.17
CA ALA A 937 -26.85 30.52 7.20
C ALA A 937 -27.58 31.27 8.33
N GLY A 938 -27.29 32.56 8.50
CA GLY A 938 -27.92 33.38 9.55
C GLY A 938 -27.47 34.84 9.54
N ALA A 939 -27.75 35.55 10.63
CA ALA A 939 -27.31 36.91 10.86
C ALA A 939 -26.84 37.12 12.30
N LEU A 940 -25.77 37.91 12.44
CA LEU A 940 -25.26 38.42 13.70
C LEU A 940 -25.69 39.88 13.84
N TYR A 941 -26.54 40.15 14.82
CA TYR A 941 -27.17 41.45 15.04
C TYR A 941 -26.68 42.08 16.34
N VAL A 942 -26.24 43.33 16.30
CA VAL A 942 -25.81 44.09 17.49
C VAL A 942 -26.44 45.49 17.51
N GLU A 943 -26.82 45.97 18.70
CA GLU A 943 -27.50 47.25 18.87
C GLU A 943 -26.99 48.07 20.06
N THR A 944 -27.19 49.40 19.98
CA THR A 944 -27.07 50.34 21.10
C THR A 944 -28.33 51.22 21.20
N ARG A 945 -28.74 51.59 22.42
CA ARG A 945 -29.94 52.40 22.65
C ARG A 945 -29.67 53.76 23.26
N HIS A 946 -28.67 53.87 24.13
CA HIS A 946 -28.40 55.09 24.89
C HIS A 946 -27.14 55.81 24.41
N ARG A 947 -26.29 55.12 23.65
CA ARG A 947 -25.07 55.66 23.08
C ARG A 947 -25.06 55.47 21.57
N PRO A 948 -24.61 56.47 20.79
CA PRO A 948 -24.40 56.28 19.36
C PRO A 948 -23.32 55.20 19.16
N GLY A 949 -23.62 54.22 18.32
CA GLY A 949 -22.73 53.14 17.92
C GLY A 949 -21.66 53.62 16.95
N SER A 950 -20.88 54.64 17.32
CA SER A 950 -19.89 55.31 16.47
C SER A 950 -18.83 54.37 15.88
N LEU A 951 -18.62 53.21 16.51
CA LEU A 951 -17.71 52.16 16.04
C LEU A 951 -18.31 51.24 14.97
N PHE A 952 -19.63 51.20 14.77
CA PHE A 952 -20.27 50.22 13.89
C PHE A 952 -19.82 50.34 12.43
N HIS A 953 -19.64 51.56 11.92
CA HIS A 953 -19.11 51.76 10.57
C HIS A 953 -17.60 51.47 10.47
N ALA A 954 -16.82 51.90 11.45
CA ALA A 954 -15.37 51.72 11.44
C ALA A 954 -14.96 50.24 11.61
N GLU A 955 -15.75 49.49 12.37
CA GLU A 955 -15.48 48.09 12.74
C GLU A 955 -16.29 47.08 11.92
N LEU A 956 -17.04 47.52 10.90
CA LEU A 956 -17.79 46.62 10.03
C LEU A 956 -16.92 45.52 9.42
N PRO A 957 -15.73 45.82 8.83
CA PRO A 957 -14.90 44.76 8.25
C PRO A 957 -14.47 43.73 9.30
N THR A 958 -14.18 44.18 10.53
CA THR A 958 -13.84 43.31 11.66
C THR A 958 -15.02 42.43 12.06
N LEU A 959 -16.23 42.99 12.13
CA LEU A 959 -17.45 42.27 12.50
C LEU A 959 -17.86 41.27 11.42
N MET A 960 -17.67 41.60 10.13
CA MET A 960 -17.89 40.67 9.01
C MET A 960 -16.90 39.51 9.03
N ALA A 961 -15.60 39.79 9.19
CA ALA A 961 -14.58 38.74 9.29
C ALA A 961 -14.82 37.83 10.51
N PHE A 962 -15.28 38.41 11.63
CA PHE A 962 -15.68 37.63 12.80
C PHE A 962 -16.92 36.76 12.53
N ALA A 963 -17.93 37.27 11.82
CA ALA A 963 -19.11 36.49 11.46
C ALA A 963 -18.79 35.33 10.50
N ASP A 964 -17.86 35.52 9.56
CA ASP A 964 -17.37 34.46 8.67
C ASP A 964 -16.64 33.36 9.47
N GLN A 965 -15.82 33.74 10.45
CA GLN A 965 -15.16 32.77 11.34
C GLN A 965 -16.15 32.04 12.26
N ALA A 966 -17.13 32.76 12.80
CA ALA A 966 -18.20 32.16 13.59
C ALA A 966 -19.00 31.13 12.78
N ALA A 967 -19.24 31.39 11.49
CA ALA A 967 -19.91 30.44 10.60
C ALA A 967 -19.17 29.11 10.49
N VAL A 968 -17.84 29.15 10.31
CA VAL A 968 -17.00 27.94 10.25
C VAL A 968 -17.06 27.15 11.56
N ALA A 969 -17.01 27.84 12.71
CA ALA A 969 -17.11 27.19 14.00
C ALA A 969 -18.49 26.53 14.22
N ILE A 970 -19.56 27.19 13.80
CA ILE A 970 -20.94 26.68 13.88
C ILE A 970 -21.12 25.44 13.02
N GLU A 971 -20.59 25.45 11.79
CA GLU A 971 -20.59 24.30 10.86
C GLU A 971 -19.82 23.11 11.47
N ASN A 972 -18.64 23.36 12.03
CA ASN A 972 -17.82 22.33 12.67
C ASN A 972 -18.53 21.69 13.87
N ALA A 973 -19.17 22.50 14.72
CA ALA A 973 -19.96 21.99 15.84
C ALA A 973 -21.15 21.12 15.35
N HIS A 974 -21.76 21.47 14.21
CA HIS A 974 -22.81 20.67 13.60
C HIS A 974 -22.30 19.33 13.07
N LEU A 975 -21.20 19.34 12.32
CA LEU A 975 -20.56 18.14 11.75
C LEU A 975 -20.04 17.18 12.82
N ILE A 976 -19.47 17.70 13.91
CA ILE A 976 -19.01 16.87 15.03
C ILE A 976 -20.20 16.16 15.68
N SER A 977 -21.30 16.89 15.95
CA SER A 977 -22.52 16.31 16.52
C SER A 977 -23.14 15.23 15.61
N GLU A 978 -23.15 15.44 14.29
CA GLU A 978 -23.63 14.45 13.31
C GLU A 978 -22.73 13.21 13.27
N ASN A 979 -21.41 13.38 13.32
CA ASN A 979 -20.47 12.27 13.35
C ASN A 979 -20.56 11.47 14.64
N GLU A 980 -20.74 12.11 15.80
CA GLU A 980 -20.97 11.42 17.08
C GLU A 980 -22.24 10.57 17.02
N GLN A 981 -23.34 11.11 16.47
CA GLN A 981 -24.58 10.35 16.27
C GLN A 981 -24.40 9.16 15.34
N ARG A 982 -23.72 9.35 14.19
CA ARG A 982 -23.42 8.24 13.27
C ARG A 982 -22.52 7.19 13.89
N ALA A 983 -21.53 7.60 14.69
CA ALA A 983 -20.65 6.67 15.39
C ALA A 983 -21.42 5.82 16.42
N GLU A 984 -22.37 6.41 17.15
CA GLU A 984 -23.25 5.66 18.05
C GLU A 984 -24.18 4.69 17.32
N GLU A 985 -24.71 5.08 16.16
CA GLU A 985 -25.56 4.22 15.32
C GLU A 985 -24.76 3.05 14.72
N LEU A 986 -23.53 3.31 14.26
CA LEU A 986 -22.59 2.29 13.81
C LEU A 986 -22.18 1.34 14.95
N ALA A 987 -21.97 1.85 16.15
CA ALA A 987 -21.66 1.02 17.32
C ALA A 987 -22.83 0.08 17.67
N LYS A 988 -24.07 0.57 17.58
CA LYS A 988 -25.27 -0.26 17.77
C LYS A 988 -25.40 -1.35 16.71
N THR A 989 -25.24 -0.99 15.43
CA THR A 989 -25.34 -1.96 14.32
C THR A 989 -24.21 -2.98 14.34
N ASN A 990 -22.97 -2.59 14.69
CA ASN A 990 -21.87 -3.53 14.91
C ASN A 990 -22.15 -4.49 16.06
N ALA A 991 -22.69 -4.01 17.18
CA ALA A 991 -23.05 -4.88 18.31
C ALA A 991 -24.17 -5.89 17.95
N GLU A 992 -25.10 -5.51 17.07
CA GLU A 992 -26.11 -6.41 16.51
C GLU A 992 -25.50 -7.44 15.55
N LEU A 993 -24.55 -7.01 14.71
CA LEU A 993 -23.84 -7.87 13.78
C LEU A 993 -22.96 -8.90 14.51
N GLU A 994 -22.26 -8.50 15.58
CA GLU A 994 -21.48 -9.41 16.42
C GLU A 994 -22.36 -10.48 17.08
N LYS A 995 -23.55 -10.10 17.58
CA LYS A 995 -24.53 -11.05 18.11
C LYS A 995 -25.04 -12.01 17.03
N ALA A 996 -25.27 -11.54 15.81
CA ALA A 996 -25.67 -12.38 14.69
C ALA A 996 -24.54 -13.35 14.29
N HIS A 997 -23.29 -12.87 14.27
CA HIS A 997 -22.11 -13.68 13.95
C HIS A 997 -21.87 -14.78 15.00
N ALA A 998 -22.01 -14.46 16.28
CA ALA A 998 -21.91 -15.44 17.37
C ALA A 998 -22.97 -16.56 17.24
N ARG A 999 -24.22 -16.21 16.90
CA ARG A 999 -25.28 -17.20 16.65
C ARG A 999 -24.98 -18.08 15.43
N LEU A 1000 -24.46 -17.50 14.35
CA LEU A 1000 -24.05 -18.26 13.17
C LEU A 1000 -22.91 -19.24 13.49
N GLN A 1001 -21.92 -18.81 14.27
CA GLN A 1001 -20.83 -19.69 14.70
C GLN A 1001 -21.32 -20.84 15.58
N GLU A 1002 -22.28 -20.60 16.47
CA GLU A 1002 -22.90 -21.66 17.28
C GLU A 1002 -23.65 -22.68 16.40
N VAL A 1003 -24.44 -22.21 15.43
CA VAL A 1003 -25.15 -23.10 14.47
C VAL A 1003 -24.17 -23.89 13.60
N LEU A 1004 -23.08 -23.27 13.15
CA LEU A 1004 -22.03 -23.95 12.39
C LEU A 1004 -21.29 -24.97 13.25
N GLY A 1005 -20.99 -24.66 14.50
CA GLY A 1005 -20.39 -25.59 15.47
C GLY A 1005 -21.25 -26.83 15.73
N HIS A 1006 -22.57 -26.66 15.83
CA HIS A 1006 -23.49 -27.80 15.93
C HIS A 1006 -23.52 -28.64 14.65
N ARG A 1007 -23.52 -28.01 13.46
CA ARG A 1007 -23.49 -28.73 12.18
C ARG A 1007 -22.19 -29.48 11.94
N THR A 1008 -21.05 -28.91 12.30
CA THR A 1008 -19.74 -29.58 12.17
C THR A 1008 -19.65 -30.79 13.10
N ALA A 1009 -20.09 -30.67 14.35
CA ALA A 1009 -20.18 -31.80 15.28
C ALA A 1009 -21.11 -32.92 14.76
N GLN A 1010 -22.24 -32.56 14.14
CA GLN A 1010 -23.17 -33.52 13.55
C GLN A 1010 -22.59 -34.24 12.32
N LEU A 1011 -21.85 -33.52 11.46
CA LEU A 1011 -21.15 -34.09 10.32
C LEU A 1011 -20.02 -35.05 10.76
N GLU A 1012 -19.28 -34.70 11.81
CA GLU A 1012 -18.27 -35.59 12.37
C GLU A 1012 -18.87 -36.87 12.95
N SER A 1013 -19.99 -36.78 13.67
CA SER A 1013 -20.70 -37.96 14.18
C SER A 1013 -21.14 -38.87 13.03
N THR A 1014 -21.77 -38.28 12.00
CA THR A 1014 -22.24 -39.03 10.83
C THR A 1014 -21.09 -39.72 10.09
N ARG A 1015 -19.93 -39.05 9.99
CA ARG A 1015 -18.73 -39.62 9.37
C ARG A 1015 -18.15 -40.78 10.18
N ARG A 1016 -18.12 -40.68 11.51
CA ARG A 1016 -17.68 -41.77 12.40
C ARG A 1016 -18.59 -43.00 12.28
N ASP A 1017 -19.90 -42.80 12.19
CA ASP A 1017 -20.87 -43.89 12.02
C ASP A 1017 -20.69 -44.59 10.65
N LEU A 1018 -20.37 -43.83 9.60
CA LEU A 1018 -20.10 -44.34 8.25
C LEU A 1018 -18.80 -45.16 8.20
N ASP A 1019 -17.76 -44.72 8.92
CA ASP A 1019 -16.49 -45.44 9.03
C ASP A 1019 -16.61 -46.70 9.89
N ALA A 1020 -17.42 -46.67 10.96
CA ALA A 1020 -17.74 -47.85 11.77
C ALA A 1020 -18.52 -48.90 10.95
N THR A 1021 -19.47 -48.46 10.12
CA THR A 1021 -20.25 -49.34 9.23
C THR A 1021 -19.35 -49.98 8.15
N ARG A 1022 -18.38 -49.23 7.61
CA ARG A 1022 -17.38 -49.75 6.67
C ARG A 1022 -16.40 -50.74 7.31
N ALA A 1023 -16.07 -50.57 8.60
CA ALA A 1023 -15.23 -51.51 9.33
C ALA A 1023 -15.93 -52.87 9.55
N VAL A 1024 -17.24 -52.87 9.85
CA VAL A 1024 -18.06 -54.09 9.99
C VAL A 1024 -18.15 -54.87 8.68
N LEU A 1025 -18.25 -54.18 7.54
CA LEU A 1025 -18.27 -54.80 6.20
C LEU A 1025 -16.92 -55.44 5.82
N ARG A 1026 -15.79 -54.96 6.34
CA ARG A 1026 -14.47 -55.58 6.14
C ARG A 1026 -14.24 -56.83 7.00
N GLY A 1027 -15.01 -57.02 8.08
CA GLY A 1027 -14.88 -58.17 8.99
C GLY A 1027 -15.40 -59.51 8.45
N HIS A 1028 -16.01 -59.55 7.27
CA HIS A 1028 -16.68 -60.76 6.74
C HIS A 1028 -15.91 -61.53 5.65
N PHE A 1029 -14.65 -61.18 5.36
CA PHE A 1029 -13.85 -61.91 4.36
C PHE A 1029 -12.38 -62.15 4.79
N GLY A 1030 -12.03 -63.43 4.98
CA GLY A 1030 -10.65 -63.98 4.87
C GLY A 1030 -9.77 -63.94 6.12
N TYR A 1031 -9.56 -65.10 6.76
CA TYR A 1031 -8.56 -65.25 7.83
C TYR A 1031 -7.16 -65.38 7.20
N GLN A 1032 -6.32 -64.36 7.36
CA GLN A 1032 -4.91 -64.34 6.91
C GLN A 1032 -4.65 -64.83 5.46
N GLY A 1033 -5.56 -64.49 4.53
CA GLY A 1033 -5.45 -64.86 3.11
C GLY A 1033 -6.03 -66.24 2.75
N LEU A 1034 -6.51 -67.02 3.72
CA LEU A 1034 -7.26 -68.24 3.46
C LEU A 1034 -8.74 -67.90 3.22
N VAL A 1035 -9.29 -68.36 2.09
CA VAL A 1035 -10.69 -68.13 1.70
C VAL A 1035 -11.46 -69.45 1.79
N GLY A 1036 -12.44 -69.50 2.68
CA GLY A 1036 -13.31 -70.67 2.83
C GLY A 1036 -14.22 -70.54 4.04
N THR A 1037 -15.53 -70.75 3.83
CA THR A 1037 -16.58 -70.64 4.86
C THR A 1037 -17.13 -72.01 5.31
N SER A 1038 -16.67 -73.10 4.68
CA SER A 1038 -17.12 -74.46 5.00
C SER A 1038 -16.72 -74.88 6.42
N GLU A 1039 -17.52 -75.76 7.03
CA GLU A 1039 -17.26 -76.24 8.39
C GLU A 1039 -15.89 -76.93 8.51
N ARG A 1040 -15.46 -77.62 7.46
CA ARG A 1040 -14.12 -78.24 7.39
C ARG A 1040 -13.01 -77.20 7.43
N MET A 1041 -13.15 -76.07 6.72
CA MET A 1041 -12.16 -74.98 6.74
C MET A 1041 -12.11 -74.25 8.09
N ARG A 1042 -13.26 -74.07 8.76
CA ARG A 1042 -13.28 -73.51 10.13
C ARG A 1042 -12.51 -74.37 11.12
N ARG A 1043 -12.56 -75.71 10.99
CA ARG A 1043 -11.76 -76.62 11.80
C ARG A 1043 -10.26 -76.49 11.53
N VAL A 1044 -9.86 -76.22 10.27
CA VAL A 1044 -8.46 -75.93 9.92
C VAL A 1044 -8.00 -74.62 10.56
N TYR A 1045 -8.80 -73.55 10.51
CA TYR A 1045 -8.45 -72.28 11.19
C TYR A 1045 -8.28 -72.46 12.70
N ALA A 1046 -9.17 -73.20 13.35
CA ALA A 1046 -9.07 -73.53 14.77
C ALA A 1046 -7.87 -74.43 15.12
N LEU A 1047 -7.32 -75.17 14.15
CA LEU A 1047 -6.07 -75.91 14.33
C LEU A 1047 -4.86 -74.96 14.21
N VAL A 1048 -4.86 -74.09 13.20
CA VAL A 1048 -3.82 -73.08 12.99
C VAL A 1048 -3.69 -72.18 14.22
N ASP A 1049 -4.81 -71.66 14.75
CA ASP A 1049 -4.81 -70.81 15.94
C ASP A 1049 -4.25 -71.49 17.19
N ARG A 1050 -4.43 -72.81 17.33
CA ARG A 1050 -3.90 -73.54 18.49
C ARG A 1050 -2.41 -73.82 18.40
N VAL A 1051 -1.89 -73.97 17.18
CA VAL A 1051 -0.53 -74.47 16.97
C VAL A 1051 0.46 -73.36 16.63
N LYS A 1052 0.00 -72.20 16.15
CA LYS A 1052 0.88 -71.07 15.78
C LYS A 1052 1.79 -70.58 16.92
N ASP A 1053 1.32 -70.62 18.16
CA ASP A 1053 2.07 -70.17 19.34
C ASP A 1053 2.83 -71.32 20.05
N MET A 1054 2.89 -72.51 19.43
CA MET A 1054 3.54 -73.69 20.01
C MET A 1054 4.89 -73.96 19.32
N ASP A 1055 5.93 -74.15 20.11
CA ASP A 1055 7.29 -74.42 19.62
C ASP A 1055 7.49 -75.92 19.32
N VAL A 1056 6.66 -76.46 18.42
CA VAL A 1056 6.67 -77.88 18.00
C VAL A 1056 6.66 -78.02 16.47
N PRO A 1057 7.36 -79.02 15.88
CA PRO A 1057 7.31 -79.26 14.45
C PRO A 1057 5.92 -79.73 13.99
N VAL A 1058 5.36 -79.09 12.95
CA VAL A 1058 4.03 -79.39 12.41
C VAL A 1058 4.13 -79.95 10.99
N LEU A 1059 3.57 -81.13 10.76
CA LEU A 1059 3.49 -81.72 9.42
C LEU A 1059 2.12 -81.43 8.78
N ILE A 1060 2.11 -80.71 7.66
CA ILE A 1060 0.88 -80.39 6.91
C ILE A 1060 0.75 -81.35 5.72
N THR A 1061 -0.30 -82.17 5.71
CA THR A 1061 -0.55 -83.21 4.69
C THR A 1061 -1.72 -82.85 3.76
N GLY A 1062 -1.68 -83.37 2.53
CA GLY A 1062 -2.76 -83.20 1.54
C GLY A 1062 -2.27 -83.29 0.09
N GLU A 1063 -3.17 -83.42 -0.88
CA GLU A 1063 -2.86 -83.50 -2.31
C GLU A 1063 -2.21 -82.21 -2.85
N SER A 1064 -1.48 -82.29 -3.97
CA SER A 1064 -0.82 -81.12 -4.55
C SER A 1064 -1.88 -80.10 -5.02
N GLY A 1065 -1.66 -78.80 -4.74
CA GLY A 1065 -2.60 -77.72 -5.08
C GLY A 1065 -3.68 -77.39 -4.04
N THR A 1066 -3.77 -78.11 -2.91
CA THR A 1066 -4.82 -77.88 -1.88
C THR A 1066 -4.54 -76.72 -0.90
N GLY A 1067 -3.58 -75.84 -1.21
CA GLY A 1067 -3.29 -74.65 -0.39
C GLY A 1067 -2.45 -74.90 0.89
N LYS A 1068 -1.73 -76.03 0.98
CA LYS A 1068 -0.86 -76.37 2.13
C LYS A 1068 0.17 -75.29 2.46
N GLU A 1069 0.72 -74.62 1.44
CA GLU A 1069 1.69 -73.53 1.62
C GLU A 1069 1.07 -72.28 2.25
N MET A 1070 -0.21 -72.00 1.99
CA MET A 1070 -0.92 -70.87 2.58
C MET A 1070 -1.18 -71.12 4.07
N VAL A 1071 -1.49 -72.37 4.43
CA VAL A 1071 -1.63 -72.79 5.85
C VAL A 1071 -0.28 -72.72 6.57
N ALA A 1072 0.81 -73.17 5.93
CA ALA A 1072 2.15 -73.04 6.50
C ALA A 1072 2.55 -71.57 6.74
N ARG A 1073 2.25 -70.67 5.79
CA ARG A 1073 2.49 -69.22 5.95
C ARG A 1073 1.64 -68.59 7.04
N ALA A 1074 0.38 -69.03 7.19
CA ALA A 1074 -0.50 -68.53 8.25
C ALA A 1074 0.03 -68.91 9.64
N ILE A 1075 0.52 -70.14 9.82
CA ILE A 1075 1.19 -70.57 11.06
C ILE A 1075 2.46 -69.73 11.28
N HIS A 1076 3.30 -69.57 10.27
CA HIS A 1076 4.59 -68.87 10.41
C HIS A 1076 4.50 -67.35 10.58
N ARG A 1077 3.42 -66.70 10.11
CA ARG A 1077 3.21 -65.25 10.30
C ARG A 1077 2.40 -64.92 11.54
N GLY A 1078 1.70 -65.91 12.10
CA GLY A 1078 0.79 -65.74 13.23
C GLY A 1078 1.41 -66.05 14.59
N GLY A 1079 2.59 -66.67 14.63
CA GLY A 1079 3.39 -66.94 15.83
C GLY A 1079 4.66 -66.09 15.87
#